data_AF-A0A4Z0H3F2-F1
#
_entry.id   AF-A0A4Z0H3F2-F1
#
_cell.length_a   1.000
_cell.length_b   1.000
_cell.length_c   1.000
_cell.angle_alpha   90.00
_cell.angle_beta   90.00
_cell.angle_gamma   90.00
#
_symmetry.space_group_name_H-M   'P 1'
#
loop_
_entity.id
_entity.type
_entity.pdbx_description
1 polymer ?
#
loop_
_entity_poly.entity_id
_entity_poly.type
_entity_poly.pdbx_seq_one_letter_code
_entity_poly.pdbx_strand_id
1 'polypeptide(L)'
;MIRFIWNSWWRNKERFILLLIGALIVSIGLSYLVGTTQASQGTIVDELQKRWKSSYDIVVRPPGSRSVTEDKKLLEPNYLSGLSGGISLEQYETIRSMEKIETAAPISMMGYVDYGTTLAEVNYDEPGIYRLHMSNSTTNGVSTYEDDNTLYFTVGDWQAPQGTQREYGVTGFNGKLINSNNILIAGIDPEAEAQLAGLNDAISDKTEQSKSFLDNEAYVSIKEVSTGIQNINIPVLLSNQSFVEGTSTYTIEKLEQSFKQDEQEEVMNEVKDRGGIQYLDDLEAKQIDHFTFTSEESHQKTIELIKGTNEDAGASLDSFNWMAFQPSPVNYQEVSSPFGERWPFAYQVEPYSVPEDSPLAQKHAYRPISMFSETSEGWPRLELDFHGVFDPSQLDLSKDPLNELPMETYFPSSAKWVMDNDQNPINPPKEMKPLNNPYGFLTKPPLLLTTIEAASQVLGEEPISAIRVKVHGVNEMSESSGQVLEQIAKDIEEETGLITDITLGSSPQPAITHIPASGEKESLGWVEQPWIKLGSSISIFKESKMGLSGVIASVIVVAIVYVFTSNIMMMYARKKEFAVLLAVGWRPKQLSLLIFIEALILGIFVSLVSWLILGIIYVTNDVETSIWRLLFIAIFGLSVYLLGSLVPSVLVQRISPYETMKSGEVSTKKRHSFQALTSFGMAANQLMTQWKRALLSVVSIALPAAMLMYFLFITVQLRGTMYTTWLGEFVAMEVGVMHYIAMGVALLIAILTTAEIMWQNVSERQAEFSVLKALGWRNHTVRVLVLWEGAISGLIAGLLGLSISLAAITISYNQFPFDSLLFFSSTLLIPIVTGIVGAMLPAMKAVQLTPSEGFRGGVSNKAKTEKAFRYVFSMGGVTLAAGVVAIMLFAIPANSNSNSNEQVDSSSTTTNDIEGTEGDLEVSAPTEEEIKVEGDEPGQSGDSIMSEKKTAYKTLKLGDEVFDGEDKEVTVERVDPPSSLKTTEKLITIRISYHKKTGEASVVYKPQTFQLMNSDGESYKPIEFEEVTTDSTWNGFEIKGRSKVVTESTFEVSDSSEKLAFKMNGSWTPGEIIIEIDS
;
A
#
# COMPACT_ATOMS: atom_id res chain seq x y z
N MET A 1 17.02 30.02 61.56
CA MET A 1 16.11 29.21 60.71
C MET A 1 16.85 28.05 60.05
N ILE A 2 17.94 28.27 59.31
CA ILE A 2 18.72 27.19 58.65
C ILE A 2 19.18 26.09 59.64
N ARG A 3 19.78 26.45 60.79
CA ARG A 3 20.13 25.46 61.84
C ARG A 3 18.94 24.63 62.34
N PHE A 4 17.74 25.22 62.36
CA PHE A 4 16.53 24.51 62.77
C PHE A 4 16.08 23.53 61.68
N ILE A 5 16.10 23.93 60.41
CA ILE A 5 15.80 23.06 59.26
C ILE A 5 16.77 21.86 59.29
N TRP A 6 18.06 22.12 59.40
CA TRP A 6 19.10 21.07 59.47
C TRP A 6 18.89 20.09 60.62
N ASN A 7 18.62 20.59 61.83
CA ASN A 7 18.34 19.74 62.99
C ASN A 7 17.00 18.98 62.85
N SER A 8 16.01 19.57 62.18
CA SER A 8 14.71 18.93 61.91
C SER A 8 14.87 17.75 60.95
N TRP A 9 15.65 17.91 59.88
CA TRP A 9 16.01 16.82 58.96
C TRP A 9 16.74 15.69 59.68
N TRP A 10 17.71 16.02 60.54
CA TRP A 10 18.44 15.02 61.33
C TRP A 10 17.60 14.32 62.41
N ARG A 11 16.54 14.97 62.90
CA ARG A 11 15.60 14.36 63.84
C ARG A 11 14.61 13.42 63.15
N ASN A 12 14.27 13.69 61.90
CA ASN A 12 13.29 12.93 61.11
C ASN A 12 13.96 12.25 59.88
N LYS A 13 15.09 11.56 60.11
CA LYS A 13 15.97 11.04 59.04
C LYS A 13 15.24 10.19 58.00
N GLU A 14 14.29 9.35 58.43
CA GLU A 14 13.52 8.46 57.55
C GLU A 14 12.77 9.24 56.45
N ARG A 15 12.13 10.35 56.82
CA ARG A 15 11.38 11.22 55.88
C ARG A 15 12.31 12.04 55.00
N PHE A 16 13.40 12.53 55.57
CA PHE A 16 14.39 13.27 54.80
C PHE A 16 15.07 12.42 53.73
N ILE A 17 15.37 11.14 54.04
CA ILE A 17 15.93 10.19 53.07
C ILE A 17 14.92 9.88 51.96
N LEU A 18 13.65 9.63 52.29
CA LEU A 18 12.59 9.42 51.30
C LEU A 18 12.47 10.61 50.33
N LEU A 19 12.45 11.82 50.87
CA LEU A 19 12.39 13.06 50.08
C LEU A 19 13.62 13.22 49.18
N LEU A 20 14.83 12.95 49.70
CA LEU A 20 16.05 13.01 48.89
C LEU A 20 16.03 11.97 47.76
N ILE A 21 15.56 10.75 48.03
CA ILE A 21 15.44 9.71 47.02
C ILE A 21 14.45 10.13 45.92
N GLY A 22 13.27 10.64 46.29
CA GLY A 22 12.30 11.08 45.30
C GLY A 22 12.74 12.32 44.52
N ALA A 23 13.39 13.28 45.18
CA ALA A 23 14.02 14.42 44.52
C ALA A 23 15.08 13.98 43.50
N LEU A 24 15.87 12.96 43.84
CA LEU A 24 16.89 12.39 42.98
C LEU A 24 16.29 11.59 41.81
N ILE A 25 15.25 10.77 42.04
CA ILE A 25 14.53 10.05 40.98
C ILE A 25 13.88 11.04 40.01
N VAL A 26 13.21 12.08 40.51
CA VAL A 26 12.60 13.11 39.67
C VAL A 26 13.65 13.88 38.88
N SER A 27 14.74 14.31 39.52
CA SER A 27 15.82 15.04 38.86
C SER A 27 16.48 14.21 37.77
N ILE A 28 16.83 12.96 38.08
CA ILE A 28 17.48 12.05 37.12
C ILE A 28 16.53 11.69 35.99
N GLY A 29 15.32 11.26 36.33
CA GLY A 29 14.31 10.85 35.36
C GLY A 29 13.94 11.98 34.41
N LEU A 30 13.64 13.17 34.92
CA LEU A 30 13.28 14.32 34.09
C LEU A 30 14.45 14.80 33.23
N SER A 31 15.66 14.92 33.79
CA SER A 31 16.81 15.42 33.04
C SER A 31 17.21 14.48 31.91
N TYR A 32 17.23 13.18 32.18
CA TYR A 32 17.53 12.18 31.18
C TYR A 32 16.44 12.13 30.12
N LEU A 33 15.17 12.05 30.49
CA LEU A 33 14.08 11.99 29.52
C LEU A 33 14.03 13.23 28.64
N VAL A 34 14.17 14.44 29.19
CA VAL A 34 14.18 15.65 28.37
C VAL A 34 15.39 15.66 27.42
N GLY A 35 16.58 15.28 27.91
CA GLY A 35 17.79 15.26 27.08
C GLY A 35 17.73 14.24 25.94
N THR A 36 17.31 13.02 26.26
CA THR A 36 17.20 11.90 25.32
C THR A 36 16.01 12.02 24.39
N THR A 37 14.84 12.45 24.86
CA THR A 37 13.65 12.67 24.02
C THR A 37 13.94 13.71 22.94
N GLN A 38 14.69 14.76 23.27
CA GLN A 38 15.12 15.75 22.27
C GLN A 38 16.15 15.19 21.31
N ALA A 39 17.11 14.38 21.79
CA ALA A 39 18.04 13.69 20.92
C ALA A 39 17.30 12.77 19.94
N SER A 40 16.38 11.93 20.45
CA SER A 40 15.51 11.08 19.64
C SER A 40 14.63 11.88 18.68
N GLN A 41 14.02 12.98 19.11
CA GLN A 41 13.26 13.85 18.21
C GLN A 41 14.15 14.42 17.10
N GLY A 42 15.37 14.83 17.43
CA GLY A 42 16.36 15.27 16.45
C GLY A 42 16.72 14.17 15.46
N THR A 43 17.03 12.97 15.94
CA THR A 43 17.33 11.79 15.11
C THR A 43 16.17 11.42 14.22
N ILE A 44 14.94 11.35 14.74
CA ILE A 44 13.74 11.05 13.94
C ILE A 44 13.57 12.09 12.83
N VAL A 45 13.69 13.38 13.16
CA VAL A 45 13.57 14.45 12.17
C VAL A 45 14.68 14.36 11.14
N ASP A 46 15.93 14.09 11.54
CA ASP A 46 17.06 13.94 10.63
C ASP A 46 16.91 12.71 9.71
N GLU A 47 16.56 11.54 10.25
CA GLU A 47 16.37 10.30 9.49
C GLU A 47 15.17 10.38 8.53
N LEU A 48 14.06 11.02 8.96
CA LEU A 48 12.93 11.29 8.07
C LEU A 48 13.26 12.37 7.03
N GLN A 49 14.02 13.41 7.38
CA GLN A 49 14.45 14.47 6.46
C GLN A 49 15.41 13.96 5.38
N LYS A 50 16.36 13.07 5.73
CA LYS A 50 17.24 12.38 4.77
C LYS A 50 16.43 11.63 3.72
N ARG A 51 15.27 11.09 4.12
CA ARG A 51 14.36 10.30 3.28
C ARG A 51 13.11 11.05 2.85
N TRP A 52 13.08 12.37 3.05
CA TRP A 52 12.00 13.27 2.63
C TRP A 52 12.07 13.63 1.14
N LYS A 53 12.75 12.82 0.34
CA LYS A 53 12.80 12.96 -1.11
C LYS A 53 12.11 11.78 -1.75
N SER A 54 11.27 12.06 -2.72
CA SER A 54 10.64 11.09 -3.61
C SER A 54 10.88 11.52 -5.06
N SER A 55 10.69 10.60 -6.02
CA SER A 55 10.81 10.96 -7.43
C SER A 55 9.72 11.94 -7.89
N TYR A 56 8.54 11.91 -7.27
CA TYR A 56 7.45 12.90 -7.43
C TYR A 56 6.68 13.05 -6.11
N ASP A 57 6.02 14.20 -5.94
CA ASP A 57 5.39 14.57 -4.66
C ASP A 57 3.90 14.27 -4.64
N ILE A 58 3.23 14.42 -5.79
CA ILE A 58 1.82 14.12 -6.01
C ILE A 58 1.70 13.33 -7.31
N VAL A 59 0.81 12.35 -7.35
CA VAL A 59 0.38 11.69 -8.58
C VAL A 59 -1.09 12.00 -8.86
N VAL A 60 -1.38 12.37 -10.09
CA VAL A 60 -2.72 12.69 -10.58
C VAL A 60 -3.18 11.58 -11.52
N ARG A 61 -4.39 11.07 -11.33
CA ARG A 61 -4.95 9.95 -12.09
C ARG A 61 -6.39 10.24 -12.54
N PRO A 62 -6.90 9.55 -13.57
CA PRO A 62 -8.28 9.69 -14.03
C PRO A 62 -9.31 9.26 -12.96
N PRO A 63 -10.53 9.79 -12.99
CA PRO A 63 -11.58 9.38 -12.07
C PRO A 63 -11.94 7.90 -12.28
N GLY A 64 -12.16 7.18 -11.18
CA GLY A 64 -12.50 5.74 -11.22
C GLY A 64 -11.30 4.80 -11.28
N SER A 65 -10.06 5.31 -11.28
CA SER A 65 -8.85 4.47 -11.22
C SER A 65 -8.42 4.08 -9.80
N ARG A 66 -9.19 4.42 -8.76
CA ARG A 66 -8.85 4.06 -7.38
C ARG A 66 -9.09 2.57 -7.15
N SER A 67 -8.11 1.90 -6.57
CA SER A 67 -8.24 0.51 -6.12
C SER A 67 -8.82 0.41 -4.70
N VAL A 68 -9.32 -0.77 -4.34
CA VAL A 68 -9.89 -1.08 -3.01
C VAL A 68 -8.90 -0.88 -1.86
N THR A 69 -7.61 -0.92 -2.14
CA THR A 69 -6.57 -0.80 -1.11
C THR A 69 -6.27 0.64 -0.72
N GLU A 70 -6.69 1.60 -1.53
CA GLU A 70 -6.43 3.02 -1.32
C GLU A 70 -7.24 3.61 -0.17
N ASP A 71 -8.37 2.99 0.20
CA ASP A 71 -9.12 3.33 1.42
C ASP A 71 -8.24 3.18 2.67
N LYS A 72 -7.29 2.24 2.64
CA LYS A 72 -6.27 2.05 3.67
C LYS A 72 -5.01 2.88 3.43
N LYS A 73 -5.02 3.85 2.50
CA LYS A 73 -3.86 4.66 2.07
C LYS A 73 -2.69 3.80 1.57
N LEU A 74 -3.00 2.69 0.90
CA LEU A 74 -2.03 1.77 0.32
C LEU A 74 -2.16 1.76 -1.19
N LEU A 75 -1.09 2.13 -1.88
CA LEU A 75 -0.96 1.94 -3.33
C LEU A 75 -0.35 0.57 -3.59
N GLU A 76 -0.98 -0.17 -4.50
CA GLU A 76 -0.45 -1.45 -4.99
C GLU A 76 0.73 -1.26 -5.95
N PRO A 77 1.51 -2.33 -6.18
CA PRO A 77 2.48 -2.35 -7.27
C PRO A 77 1.77 -2.36 -8.64
N ASN A 78 2.41 -1.79 -9.66
CA ASN A 78 1.90 -1.64 -11.03
C ASN A 78 0.67 -0.72 -11.18
N TYR A 79 0.47 0.20 -10.25
CA TYR A 79 -0.73 1.06 -10.21
C TYR A 79 -0.77 2.12 -11.31
N LEU A 80 0.36 2.44 -11.96
CA LEU A 80 0.43 3.39 -13.08
C LEU A 80 0.48 2.69 -14.43
N SER A 81 1.23 1.58 -14.53
CA SER A 81 1.40 0.85 -15.79
C SER A 81 0.13 0.16 -16.31
N GLY A 82 -0.87 -0.05 -15.45
CA GLY A 82 -2.16 -0.63 -15.83
C GLY A 82 -3.20 0.37 -16.32
N LEU A 83 -2.95 1.67 -16.24
CA LEU A 83 -3.91 2.70 -16.66
C LEU A 83 -3.87 2.90 -18.18
N SER A 84 -5.01 3.14 -18.83
CA SER A 84 -5.09 3.45 -20.26
C SER A 84 -5.84 4.76 -20.47
N GLY A 85 -5.09 5.85 -20.70
CA GLY A 85 -5.66 7.18 -20.93
C GLY A 85 -6.54 7.72 -19.80
N GLY A 86 -7.40 8.69 -20.13
CA GLY A 86 -8.41 9.27 -19.23
C GLY A 86 -8.11 10.68 -18.70
N ILE A 87 -6.99 11.28 -19.09
CA ILE A 87 -6.65 12.68 -18.81
C ILE A 87 -6.39 13.42 -20.14
N SER A 88 -7.05 14.56 -20.31
CA SER A 88 -6.92 15.39 -21.52
C SER A 88 -5.67 16.28 -21.48
N LEU A 89 -5.22 16.70 -22.66
CA LEU A 89 -4.12 17.69 -22.77
C LEU A 89 -4.49 19.04 -22.14
N GLU A 90 -5.78 19.43 -22.15
CA GLU A 90 -6.25 20.66 -21.51
C GLU A 90 -6.15 20.59 -19.98
N GLN A 91 -6.50 19.44 -19.39
CA GLN A 91 -6.32 19.20 -17.96
C GLN A 91 -4.84 19.21 -17.58
N TYR A 92 -3.99 18.59 -18.39
CA TYR A 92 -2.53 18.62 -18.19
C TYR A 92 -1.97 20.04 -18.21
N GLU A 93 -2.33 20.85 -19.22
CA GLU A 93 -1.87 22.24 -19.31
C GLU A 93 -2.39 23.11 -18.14
N THR A 94 -3.61 22.84 -17.68
CA THR A 94 -4.16 23.49 -16.47
C THR A 94 -3.27 23.22 -15.26
N ILE A 95 -2.91 21.95 -15.02
CA ILE A 95 -2.01 21.56 -13.92
C ILE A 95 -0.61 22.17 -14.13
N ARG A 96 -0.04 22.07 -15.33
CA ARG A 96 1.28 22.63 -15.66
C ARG A 96 1.36 24.14 -15.40
N SER A 97 0.25 24.86 -15.58
CA SER A 97 0.18 26.32 -15.42
C SER A 97 0.07 26.81 -13.97
N MET A 98 -0.11 25.92 -12.98
CA MET A 98 -0.28 26.30 -11.58
C MET A 98 1.03 26.82 -10.96
N GLU A 99 0.99 28.00 -10.32
CA GLU A 99 2.18 28.71 -9.80
C GLU A 99 3.03 27.91 -8.79
N LYS A 100 2.41 26.97 -8.06
CA LYS A 100 3.09 26.17 -7.03
C LYS A 100 3.65 24.84 -7.55
N ILE A 101 3.42 24.51 -8.81
CA ILE A 101 3.93 23.29 -9.44
C ILE A 101 5.27 23.61 -10.10
N GLU A 102 6.28 22.83 -9.73
CA GLU A 102 7.65 22.95 -10.27
C GLU A 102 7.76 22.25 -11.62
N THR A 103 7.30 20.99 -11.66
CA THR A 103 7.31 20.14 -12.85
C THR A 103 6.08 19.25 -12.82
N ALA A 104 5.40 19.14 -13.96
CA ALA A 104 4.33 18.17 -14.19
C ALA A 104 4.74 17.28 -15.37
N ALA A 105 5.06 16.02 -15.08
CA ALA A 105 5.50 15.03 -16.06
C ALA A 105 4.35 14.04 -16.37
N PRO A 106 3.65 14.20 -17.50
CA PRO A 106 2.60 13.30 -17.93
C PRO A 106 3.18 11.97 -18.44
N ILE A 107 2.45 10.88 -18.21
CA ILE A 107 2.69 9.58 -18.83
C ILE A 107 1.41 9.11 -19.51
N SER A 108 1.54 8.62 -20.74
CA SER A 108 0.49 7.96 -21.51
C SER A 108 0.88 6.50 -21.76
N MET A 109 0.31 5.54 -21.03
CA MET A 109 0.51 4.12 -21.34
C MET A 109 -0.38 3.76 -22.55
N MET A 110 0.24 3.64 -23.73
CA MET A 110 -0.51 3.54 -24.99
C MET A 110 -1.06 2.14 -25.21
N GLY A 111 -0.20 1.13 -25.18
CA GLY A 111 -0.55 -0.24 -25.53
C GLY A 111 0.67 -1.07 -25.88
N TYR A 112 0.42 -2.36 -26.11
CA TYR A 112 1.46 -3.31 -26.45
C TYR A 112 1.60 -3.44 -27.97
N VAL A 113 2.83 -3.34 -28.45
CA VAL A 113 3.21 -3.69 -29.82
C VAL A 113 4.00 -5.00 -29.81
N ASP A 114 3.81 -5.80 -30.86
CA ASP A 114 4.65 -6.98 -31.09
C ASP A 114 5.87 -6.59 -31.93
N TYR A 115 6.97 -6.35 -31.24
CA TYR A 115 8.22 -5.89 -31.82
C TYR A 115 9.09 -7.07 -32.27
N GLY A 116 9.26 -7.22 -33.59
CA GLY A 116 10.03 -8.30 -34.20
C GLY A 116 11.46 -7.90 -34.59
N THR A 117 12.46 -8.65 -34.10
CA THR A 117 13.87 -8.51 -34.50
C THR A 117 14.32 -9.72 -35.30
N THR A 118 14.89 -9.51 -36.49
CA THR A 118 15.50 -10.59 -37.27
C THR A 118 16.83 -11.00 -36.62
N LEU A 119 16.86 -12.20 -36.04
CA LEU A 119 18.02 -12.75 -35.34
C LEU A 119 19.02 -13.42 -36.29
N ALA A 120 18.54 -14.05 -37.35
CA ALA A 120 19.37 -14.68 -38.37
C ALA A 120 18.59 -14.82 -39.68
N GLU A 121 19.33 -14.92 -40.79
CA GLU A 121 18.78 -15.27 -42.10
C GLU A 121 19.31 -16.64 -42.53
N VAL A 122 18.41 -17.48 -43.04
CA VAL A 122 18.69 -18.82 -43.57
C VAL A 122 18.19 -18.90 -45.02
N ASN A 123 18.97 -19.55 -45.88
CA ASN A 123 18.58 -19.79 -47.26
C ASN A 123 18.87 -21.24 -47.64
N TYR A 124 17.91 -21.87 -48.33
CA TYR A 124 17.97 -23.27 -48.72
C TYR A 124 17.76 -23.39 -50.23
N ASP A 125 18.69 -24.05 -50.92
CA ASP A 125 18.64 -24.21 -52.37
C ASP A 125 18.05 -25.56 -52.81
N GLU A 126 17.94 -26.54 -51.89
CA GLU A 126 17.42 -27.87 -52.21
C GLU A 126 15.89 -27.86 -52.21
N PRO A 127 15.22 -28.26 -53.32
CA PRO A 127 13.78 -28.37 -53.33
C PRO A 127 13.26 -29.38 -52.31
N GLY A 128 12.23 -29.00 -51.55
CA GLY A 128 11.70 -29.81 -50.45
C GLY A 128 10.59 -29.12 -49.69
N ILE A 129 9.89 -29.90 -48.87
CA ILE A 129 9.01 -29.39 -47.81
C ILE A 129 9.84 -29.36 -46.52
N TYR A 130 9.87 -28.21 -45.88
CA TYR A 130 10.62 -27.95 -44.66
C TYR A 130 9.65 -27.67 -43.50
N ARG A 131 10.06 -28.10 -42.31
CA ARG A 131 9.40 -27.85 -41.03
C ARG A 131 10.28 -26.93 -40.21
N LEU A 132 9.76 -25.80 -39.76
CA LEU A 132 10.39 -24.91 -38.79
C LEU A 132 9.63 -25.04 -37.48
N HIS A 133 10.28 -25.63 -36.49
CA HIS A 133 9.82 -25.69 -35.10
C HIS A 133 10.44 -24.54 -34.32
N MET A 134 9.59 -23.65 -33.83
CA MET A 134 9.95 -22.51 -32.99
C MET A 134 9.50 -22.82 -31.57
N SER A 135 10.41 -22.72 -30.61
CA SER A 135 10.13 -22.91 -29.19
C SER A 135 10.62 -21.70 -28.42
N ASN A 136 9.72 -21.04 -27.69
CA ASN A 136 10.04 -19.92 -26.82
C ASN A 136 9.82 -20.32 -25.38
N SER A 137 10.89 -20.31 -24.58
CA SER A 137 10.84 -20.62 -23.16
C SER A 137 11.14 -19.35 -22.35
N THR A 138 10.29 -19.00 -21.40
CA THR A 138 10.48 -17.85 -20.47
C THR A 138 10.26 -18.30 -19.03
N THR A 139 10.97 -17.71 -18.07
CA THR A 139 10.80 -18.04 -16.65
C THR A 139 10.40 -16.82 -15.83
N ASN A 140 9.49 -17.02 -14.88
CA ASN A 140 9.19 -16.02 -13.86
C ASN A 140 10.06 -16.18 -12.61
N GLY A 141 11.12 -17.01 -12.66
CA GLY A 141 11.99 -17.36 -11.53
C GLY A 141 11.51 -18.56 -10.70
N VAL A 142 10.25 -18.95 -10.82
CA VAL A 142 9.63 -20.08 -10.10
C VAL A 142 9.24 -21.20 -11.07
N SER A 143 8.51 -20.84 -12.12
CA SER A 143 8.00 -21.72 -13.17
C SER A 143 8.53 -21.30 -14.53
N THR A 144 8.59 -22.27 -15.45
CA THR A 144 8.96 -22.05 -16.85
C THR A 144 7.71 -22.15 -17.73
N TYR A 145 7.63 -21.26 -18.71
CA TYR A 145 6.53 -21.10 -19.65
C TYR A 145 7.08 -21.30 -21.04
N GLU A 146 6.59 -22.33 -21.71
CA GLU A 146 7.00 -22.71 -23.06
C GLU A 146 5.84 -22.46 -24.02
N ASP A 147 6.17 -21.92 -25.18
CA ASP A 147 5.28 -21.66 -26.31
C ASP A 147 5.94 -22.24 -27.56
N ASP A 148 5.30 -23.25 -28.15
CA ASP A 148 5.80 -23.97 -29.31
C ASP A 148 4.91 -23.68 -30.52
N ASN A 149 5.54 -23.28 -31.62
CA ASN A 149 4.87 -23.04 -32.89
C ASN A 149 5.60 -23.78 -34.01
N THR A 150 4.85 -24.51 -34.82
CA THR A 150 5.40 -25.24 -35.97
C THR A 150 4.81 -24.68 -37.25
N LEU A 151 5.68 -24.30 -38.18
CA LEU A 151 5.27 -23.88 -39.53
C LEU A 151 5.94 -24.74 -40.59
N TYR A 152 5.22 -24.96 -41.68
CA TYR A 152 5.71 -25.71 -42.84
C TYR A 152 5.87 -24.77 -44.03
N PHE A 153 6.96 -24.89 -44.76
CA PHE A 153 7.22 -24.08 -45.96
C PHE A 153 7.84 -24.93 -47.06
N THR A 154 7.63 -24.53 -48.31
CA THR A 154 8.17 -25.22 -49.48
C THR A 154 9.32 -24.42 -50.09
N VAL A 155 10.39 -25.12 -50.46
CA VAL A 155 11.50 -24.58 -51.26
C VAL A 155 11.37 -25.19 -52.65
N GLY A 156 11.24 -24.38 -53.69
CA GLY A 156 11.02 -24.83 -55.08
C GLY A 156 10.23 -23.84 -55.92
N ASP A 157 9.83 -24.26 -57.12
CA ASP A 157 9.05 -23.44 -58.06
C ASP A 157 7.55 -23.42 -57.72
N TRP A 158 7.10 -24.38 -56.90
CA TRP A 158 5.71 -24.46 -56.47
C TRP A 158 5.39 -23.39 -55.42
N GLN A 159 4.29 -22.68 -55.63
CA GLN A 159 3.69 -21.76 -54.68
C GLN A 159 2.20 -22.06 -54.56
N ALA A 160 1.67 -22.02 -53.34
CA ALA A 160 0.24 -22.19 -53.11
C ALA A 160 -0.56 -21.11 -53.86
N PRO A 161 -1.68 -21.47 -54.54
CA PRO A 161 -2.59 -20.49 -55.12
C PRO A 161 -3.06 -19.47 -54.06
N GLN A 162 -3.17 -18.19 -54.43
CA GLN A 162 -3.54 -17.14 -53.49
C GLN A 162 -4.82 -17.46 -52.71
N GLY A 163 -4.75 -17.39 -51.38
CA GLY A 163 -5.89 -17.64 -50.48
C GLY A 163 -6.11 -19.12 -50.11
N THR A 164 -5.31 -20.04 -50.64
CA THR A 164 -5.44 -21.50 -50.40
C THR A 164 -4.34 -22.08 -49.51
N GLN A 165 -3.41 -21.27 -48.99
CA GLN A 165 -2.27 -21.71 -48.17
C GLN A 165 -2.68 -22.65 -47.01
N ARG A 166 -3.77 -22.31 -46.31
CA ARG A 166 -4.31 -23.13 -45.20
C ARG A 166 -4.71 -24.54 -45.64
N GLU A 167 -5.20 -24.72 -46.86
CA GLU A 167 -5.61 -26.03 -47.37
C GLU A 167 -4.42 -26.97 -47.61
N TYR A 168 -3.26 -26.40 -47.96
CA TYR A 168 -2.02 -27.13 -48.21
C TYR A 168 -1.15 -27.29 -46.95
N GLY A 169 -1.55 -26.65 -45.83
CA GLY A 169 -0.82 -26.68 -44.57
C GLY A 169 0.56 -26.04 -44.60
N VAL A 170 0.88 -25.28 -45.65
CA VAL A 170 2.18 -24.61 -45.82
C VAL A 170 2.01 -23.10 -45.90
N THR A 171 2.99 -22.37 -45.39
CA THR A 171 3.07 -20.91 -45.42
C THR A 171 4.32 -20.45 -46.16
N GLY A 172 4.34 -19.18 -46.55
CA GLY A 172 5.54 -18.55 -47.09
C GLY A 172 6.56 -18.32 -45.98
N PHE A 173 7.82 -18.68 -46.23
CA PHE A 173 8.94 -18.38 -45.37
C PHE A 173 9.97 -17.56 -46.15
N ASN A 174 10.34 -16.40 -45.63
CA ASN A 174 11.26 -15.45 -46.28
C ASN A 174 12.72 -15.66 -45.88
N GLY A 175 13.04 -16.76 -45.18
CA GLY A 175 14.38 -17.04 -44.67
C GLY A 175 14.73 -16.32 -43.37
N LYS A 176 13.86 -15.48 -42.80
CA LYS A 176 14.18 -14.68 -41.60
C LYS A 176 13.71 -15.37 -40.33
N LEU A 177 14.63 -15.60 -39.39
CA LEU A 177 14.31 -16.03 -38.03
C LEU A 177 14.02 -14.79 -37.18
N ILE A 178 12.75 -14.55 -36.90
CA ILE A 178 12.28 -13.36 -36.20
C ILE A 178 11.88 -13.75 -34.77
N ASN A 179 12.42 -13.02 -33.80
CA ASN A 179 11.95 -13.08 -32.42
C ASN A 179 11.01 -11.91 -32.13
N SER A 180 9.79 -12.23 -31.74
CA SER A 180 8.69 -11.30 -31.46
C SER A 180 8.57 -11.06 -29.96
N ASN A 181 8.58 -9.79 -29.54
CA ASN A 181 8.41 -9.39 -28.15
C ASN A 181 7.22 -8.45 -28.01
N ASN A 182 6.32 -8.78 -27.10
CA ASN A 182 5.30 -7.83 -26.67
C ASN A 182 5.95 -6.77 -25.78
N ILE A 183 5.90 -5.52 -26.23
CA ILE A 183 6.51 -4.35 -25.58
C ILE A 183 5.45 -3.28 -25.36
N LEU A 184 5.36 -2.77 -24.14
CA LEU A 184 4.53 -1.62 -23.81
C LEU A 184 5.20 -0.33 -24.32
N ILE A 185 4.43 0.51 -25.01
CA ILE A 185 4.83 1.86 -25.40
C ILE A 185 4.24 2.88 -24.42
N ALA A 186 5.07 3.79 -23.93
CA ALA A 186 4.63 4.92 -23.11
C ALA A 186 4.98 6.27 -23.76
N GLY A 187 4.00 7.17 -23.84
CA GLY A 187 4.19 8.57 -24.19
C GLY A 187 4.63 9.39 -22.97
N ILE A 188 5.63 10.26 -23.13
CA ILE A 188 6.16 11.16 -22.10
C ILE A 188 6.35 12.57 -22.65
N ASP A 189 6.37 13.59 -21.80
CA ASP A 189 6.90 14.92 -22.14
C ASP A 189 8.42 14.88 -21.88
N PRO A 190 9.28 14.92 -22.92
CA PRO A 190 10.73 14.78 -22.73
C PRO A 190 11.35 15.87 -21.86
N GLU A 191 10.84 17.12 -21.90
CA GLU A 191 11.36 18.22 -21.09
C GLU A 191 10.99 18.02 -19.62
N ALA A 192 9.73 17.67 -19.35
CA ALA A 192 9.27 17.40 -17.99
C ALA A 192 9.93 16.14 -17.40
N GLU A 193 10.12 15.09 -18.21
CA GLU A 193 10.78 13.85 -17.77
C GLU A 193 12.28 14.06 -17.52
N ALA A 194 12.92 14.93 -18.29
CA ALA A 194 14.31 15.32 -18.04
C ALA A 194 14.47 16.04 -16.70
N GLN A 195 13.51 16.90 -16.33
CA GLN A 195 13.52 17.57 -15.02
C GLN A 195 13.19 16.63 -13.86
N LEU A 196 12.26 15.67 -14.07
CA LEU A 196 11.79 14.77 -13.02
C LEU A 196 12.75 13.60 -12.75
N ALA A 197 13.19 12.91 -13.81
CA ALA A 197 13.91 11.65 -13.73
C ALA A 197 15.34 11.71 -14.33
N GLY A 198 15.76 12.85 -14.87
CA GLY A 198 17.09 13.01 -15.46
C GLY A 198 17.26 12.27 -16.79
N LEU A 199 16.20 12.11 -17.59
CA LEU A 199 16.22 11.37 -18.86
C LEU A 199 17.35 11.81 -19.82
N ASN A 200 17.68 13.11 -19.86
CA ASN A 200 18.75 13.66 -20.69
C ASN A 200 20.13 13.06 -20.41
N ASP A 201 20.40 12.68 -19.15
CA ASP A 201 21.68 12.09 -18.74
C ASP A 201 21.70 10.57 -18.93
N ALA A 202 20.52 9.94 -18.98
CA ALA A 202 20.37 8.49 -19.19
C ALA A 202 20.49 8.06 -20.66
N ILE A 203 20.35 8.97 -21.64
CA ILE A 203 20.49 8.64 -23.06
C ILE A 203 21.95 8.35 -23.42
N SER A 204 22.21 7.14 -23.92
CA SER A 204 23.59 6.68 -24.19
C SER A 204 24.21 7.33 -25.43
N ASP A 205 23.38 7.65 -26.43
CA ASP A 205 23.83 8.16 -27.72
C ASP A 205 23.35 9.61 -27.94
N LYS A 206 24.25 10.59 -27.84
CA LYS A 206 23.95 12.03 -28.03
C LYS A 206 23.99 12.44 -29.51
N THR A 207 23.23 11.73 -30.35
CA THR A 207 23.06 12.03 -31.78
C THR A 207 22.17 13.26 -31.99
N GLU A 208 22.10 13.78 -33.22
CA GLU A 208 21.16 14.85 -33.55
C GLU A 208 19.69 14.38 -33.47
N GLN A 209 19.42 13.10 -33.74
CA GLN A 209 18.09 12.50 -33.62
C GLN A 209 17.62 12.41 -32.16
N SER A 210 18.50 12.01 -31.24
CA SER A 210 18.15 11.94 -29.81
C SER A 210 17.93 13.34 -29.22
N LYS A 211 18.69 14.35 -29.66
CA LYS A 211 18.41 15.76 -29.30
C LYS A 211 17.06 16.22 -29.82
N SER A 212 16.72 15.92 -31.09
CA SER A 212 15.43 16.28 -31.67
C SER A 212 14.24 15.66 -30.90
N PHE A 213 14.41 14.45 -30.34
CA PHE A 213 13.41 13.86 -29.44
C PHE A 213 13.30 14.66 -28.13
N LEU A 214 14.42 14.99 -27.50
CA LEU A 214 14.46 15.72 -26.23
C LEU A 214 13.95 17.16 -26.31
N ASP A 215 14.21 17.83 -27.44
CA ASP A 215 13.77 19.19 -27.72
C ASP A 215 12.31 19.24 -28.23
N ASN A 216 11.64 18.09 -28.28
CA ASN A 216 10.27 17.91 -28.79
C ASN A 216 10.09 18.43 -30.23
N GLU A 217 11.14 18.33 -31.05
CA GLU A 217 11.15 18.74 -32.47
C GLU A 217 10.88 17.57 -33.42
N ALA A 218 10.80 16.34 -32.91
CA ALA A 218 10.52 15.14 -33.70
C ALA A 218 9.05 15.11 -34.16
N TYR A 219 8.82 15.13 -35.47
CA TYR A 219 7.48 15.23 -36.03
C TYR A 219 6.81 13.86 -36.20
N VAL A 220 5.55 13.77 -35.78
CA VAL A 220 4.65 12.67 -36.12
C VAL A 220 4.21 12.82 -37.58
N SER A 221 4.34 11.76 -38.38
CA SER A 221 3.87 11.79 -39.77
C SER A 221 2.82 10.72 -40.02
N ILE A 222 1.65 11.11 -40.51
CA ILE A 222 0.57 10.18 -40.85
C ILE A 222 0.60 9.93 -42.36
N LYS A 223 0.75 8.67 -42.76
CA LYS A 223 0.71 8.22 -44.16
C LYS A 223 -0.59 7.46 -44.39
N GLU A 224 -1.45 7.96 -45.27
CA GLU A 224 -2.65 7.22 -45.68
C GLU A 224 -2.27 6.14 -46.69
N VAL A 225 -2.52 4.87 -46.34
CA VAL A 225 -2.16 3.71 -47.17
C VAL A 225 -3.32 3.31 -48.08
N SER A 226 -4.56 3.47 -47.61
CA SER A 226 -5.80 3.31 -48.37
C SER A 226 -6.94 4.07 -47.69
N THR A 227 -8.11 4.19 -48.32
CA THR A 227 -9.25 4.97 -47.79
C THR A 227 -9.63 4.52 -46.38
N GLY A 228 -9.37 5.36 -45.38
CA GLY A 228 -9.67 5.09 -43.97
C GLY A 228 -8.60 4.31 -43.19
N ILE A 229 -7.47 3.96 -43.83
CA ILE A 229 -6.35 3.25 -43.20
C ILE A 229 -5.11 4.15 -43.18
N GLN A 230 -4.65 4.46 -41.98
CA GLN A 230 -3.51 5.36 -41.73
C GLN A 230 -2.40 4.62 -41.00
N ASN A 231 -1.16 4.82 -41.45
CA ASN A 231 0.05 4.45 -40.71
C ASN A 231 0.59 5.70 -40.01
N ILE A 232 0.81 5.60 -38.70
CA ILE A 232 1.26 6.71 -37.87
C ILE A 232 2.73 6.48 -37.54
N ASN A 233 3.61 7.32 -38.09
CA ASN A 233 5.03 7.29 -37.77
C ASN A 233 5.30 8.04 -36.46
N ILE A 234 5.87 7.36 -35.47
CA ILE A 234 6.12 7.91 -34.14
C ILE A 234 7.62 7.82 -33.79
N PRO A 235 8.19 8.89 -33.19
CA PRO A 235 9.57 8.84 -32.71
C PRO A 235 9.64 8.06 -31.40
N VAL A 236 10.63 7.17 -31.27
CA VAL A 236 10.80 6.30 -30.10
C VAL A 236 12.23 6.23 -29.58
N LEU A 237 12.36 6.13 -28.26
CA LEU A 237 13.59 5.74 -27.56
C LEU A 237 13.45 4.32 -27.01
N LEU A 238 14.49 3.50 -27.19
CA LEU A 238 14.53 2.12 -26.67
C LEU A 238 15.32 2.05 -25.36
N SER A 239 14.83 1.28 -24.38
CA SER A 239 15.58 0.92 -23.17
C SER A 239 16.71 -0.06 -23.49
N ASN A 240 17.90 0.14 -22.92
CA ASN A 240 19.03 -0.77 -23.09
C ASN A 240 18.94 -2.06 -22.26
N GLN A 241 17.96 -2.20 -21.37
CA GLN A 241 17.81 -3.37 -20.49
C GLN A 241 16.71 -4.31 -20.96
N SER A 242 16.99 -5.62 -20.91
CA SER A 242 15.98 -6.66 -21.00
C SER A 242 15.59 -7.12 -19.58
N PHE A 243 14.28 -7.15 -19.29
CA PHE A 243 13.75 -7.62 -18.00
C PHE A 243 13.21 -9.05 -18.04
N VAL A 244 13.20 -9.68 -19.22
CA VAL A 244 12.71 -11.06 -19.41
C VAL A 244 13.89 -12.01 -19.50
N GLU A 245 13.78 -13.12 -18.78
CA GLU A 245 14.71 -14.24 -18.91
C GLU A 245 14.05 -15.35 -19.71
N GLY A 246 14.64 -15.68 -20.85
CA GLY A 246 14.11 -16.68 -21.75
C GLY A 246 15.09 -17.09 -22.85
N THR A 247 14.69 -18.11 -23.60
CA THR A 247 15.44 -18.69 -24.71
C THR A 247 14.48 -18.99 -25.87
N SER A 248 14.86 -18.56 -27.07
CA SER A 248 14.17 -18.85 -28.32
C SER A 248 14.99 -19.84 -29.13
N THR A 249 14.38 -20.97 -29.48
CA THR A 249 14.99 -22.06 -30.23
C THR A 249 14.28 -22.25 -31.55
N TYR A 250 15.05 -22.30 -32.64
CA TYR A 250 14.56 -22.50 -34.01
C TYR A 250 15.20 -23.78 -34.55
N THR A 251 14.39 -24.79 -34.85
CA THR A 251 14.85 -26.06 -35.44
C THR A 251 14.25 -26.20 -36.81
N ILE A 252 15.10 -26.32 -37.83
CA ILE A 252 14.68 -26.45 -39.23
C ILE A 252 14.98 -27.87 -39.69
N GLU A 253 13.96 -28.54 -40.21
CA GLU A 253 14.00 -29.93 -40.62
C GLU A 253 13.46 -30.08 -42.03
N LYS A 254 14.04 -30.99 -42.82
CA LYS A 254 13.54 -31.34 -44.15
C LYS A 254 12.70 -32.61 -44.04
N LEU A 255 11.48 -32.58 -44.56
CA LEU A 255 10.60 -33.76 -44.57
C LEU A 255 11.09 -34.78 -45.62
N GLU A 256 11.07 -36.06 -45.26
CA GLU A 256 11.48 -37.19 -46.12
C GLU A 256 10.39 -37.51 -47.16
N GLN A 257 10.12 -36.56 -48.06
CA GLN A 257 9.16 -36.65 -49.15
C GLN A 257 9.82 -36.23 -50.48
N SER A 258 9.56 -36.97 -51.57
CA SER A 258 10.06 -36.57 -52.91
C SER A 258 9.41 -35.24 -53.31
N PHE A 259 10.21 -34.23 -53.64
CA PHE A 259 9.73 -32.89 -54.03
C PHE A 259 10.48 -32.37 -55.27
N LYS A 260 10.63 -33.22 -56.28
CA LYS A 260 11.29 -32.86 -57.54
C LYS A 260 10.39 -31.95 -58.37
N GLN A 261 11.01 -31.11 -59.21
CA GLN A 261 10.35 -30.08 -60.02
C GLN A 261 9.13 -30.61 -60.82
N ASP A 262 9.21 -31.83 -61.36
CA ASP A 262 8.14 -32.45 -62.16
C ASP A 262 6.96 -33.01 -61.32
N GLU A 263 7.12 -33.15 -60.00
CA GLU A 263 6.18 -33.83 -59.09
C GLU A 263 5.57 -32.89 -58.03
N GLN A 264 6.00 -31.62 -57.96
CA GLN A 264 5.64 -30.71 -56.85
C GLN A 264 4.13 -30.45 -56.73
N GLU A 265 3.44 -30.26 -57.85
CA GLU A 265 2.00 -30.00 -57.87
C GLU A 265 1.18 -31.24 -57.45
N GLU A 266 1.62 -32.44 -57.85
CA GLU A 266 0.98 -33.71 -57.46
C GLU A 266 1.15 -33.96 -55.96
N VAL A 267 2.37 -33.77 -55.44
CA VAL A 267 2.70 -33.95 -54.02
C VAL A 267 1.91 -32.98 -53.14
N MET A 268 1.82 -31.69 -53.51
CA MET A 268 1.07 -30.74 -52.69
C MET A 268 -0.45 -30.97 -52.75
N ASN A 269 -0.99 -31.43 -53.88
CA ASN A 269 -2.40 -31.84 -53.93
C ASN A 269 -2.66 -33.08 -53.07
N GLU A 270 -1.73 -34.03 -53.01
CA GLU A 270 -1.79 -35.17 -52.08
C GLU A 270 -1.75 -34.73 -50.61
N VAL A 271 -0.89 -33.75 -50.26
CA VAL A 271 -0.81 -33.16 -48.92
C VAL A 271 -2.16 -32.53 -48.53
N LYS A 272 -2.75 -31.73 -49.43
CA LYS A 272 -4.07 -31.12 -49.22
C LYS A 272 -5.17 -32.17 -49.01
N ASP A 273 -5.24 -33.17 -49.88
CA ASP A 273 -6.29 -34.22 -49.82
C ASP A 273 -6.17 -35.09 -48.55
N ARG A 274 -4.97 -35.18 -47.96
CA ARG A 274 -4.71 -35.92 -46.72
C ARG A 274 -4.79 -35.09 -45.43
N GLY A 275 -5.25 -33.85 -45.51
CA GLY A 275 -5.49 -33.01 -44.32
C GLY A 275 -4.40 -31.98 -44.02
N GLY A 276 -3.52 -31.67 -44.98
CA GLY A 276 -2.56 -30.56 -44.90
C GLY A 276 -1.58 -30.74 -43.74
N ILE A 277 -1.67 -29.86 -42.73
CA ILE A 277 -0.78 -29.84 -41.56
C ILE A 277 -0.74 -31.21 -40.86
N GLN A 278 -1.89 -31.85 -40.64
CA GLN A 278 -1.96 -33.14 -39.95
C GLN A 278 -1.15 -34.23 -40.67
N TYR A 279 -1.15 -34.21 -42.00
CA TYR A 279 -0.34 -35.15 -42.79
C TYR A 279 1.16 -34.82 -42.73
N LEU A 280 1.51 -33.54 -42.69
CA LEU A 280 2.90 -33.08 -42.60
C LEU A 280 3.53 -33.37 -41.23
N ASP A 281 2.74 -33.31 -40.15
CA ASP A 281 3.18 -33.65 -38.79
C ASP A 281 3.63 -35.12 -38.67
N ASP A 282 2.94 -36.03 -39.37
CA ASP A 282 3.20 -37.48 -39.34
C ASP A 282 4.41 -37.91 -40.18
N LEU A 283 4.96 -37.04 -41.03
CA LEU A 283 6.11 -37.37 -41.88
C LEU A 283 7.43 -37.38 -41.10
N GLU A 284 8.28 -38.37 -41.40
CA GLU A 284 9.65 -38.38 -40.88
C GLU A 284 10.42 -37.16 -41.41
N ALA A 285 11.17 -36.51 -40.53
CA ALA A 285 11.94 -35.31 -40.84
C ALA A 285 13.41 -35.49 -40.45
N LYS A 286 14.30 -34.83 -41.19
CA LYS A 286 15.72 -34.77 -40.91
C LYS A 286 16.12 -33.34 -40.55
N GLN A 287 16.63 -33.14 -39.33
CA GLN A 287 17.16 -31.86 -38.88
C GLN A 287 18.30 -31.38 -39.78
N ILE A 288 18.17 -30.15 -40.27
CA ILE A 288 19.14 -29.45 -41.13
C ILE A 288 19.91 -28.42 -40.30
N ASP A 289 19.19 -27.55 -39.58
CA ASP A 289 19.78 -26.48 -38.78
C ASP A 289 19.10 -26.35 -37.41
N HIS A 290 19.81 -25.73 -36.47
CA HIS A 290 19.32 -25.43 -35.14
C HIS A 290 19.99 -24.17 -34.59
N PHE A 291 19.17 -23.22 -34.16
CA PHE A 291 19.62 -21.95 -33.60
C PHE A 291 18.99 -21.75 -32.23
N THR A 292 19.76 -21.23 -31.29
CA THR A 292 19.29 -20.89 -29.96
C THR A 292 19.80 -19.50 -29.61
N PHE A 293 18.89 -18.63 -29.19
CA PHE A 293 19.18 -17.25 -28.80
C PHE A 293 18.57 -16.98 -27.43
N THR A 294 19.34 -16.36 -26.54
CA THR A 294 18.82 -15.87 -25.27
C THR A 294 18.06 -14.55 -25.48
N SER A 295 17.17 -14.20 -24.53
CA SER A 295 16.48 -12.91 -24.55
C SER A 295 17.45 -11.72 -24.49
N GLU A 296 18.56 -11.85 -23.76
CA GLU A 296 19.60 -10.82 -23.69
C GLU A 296 20.33 -10.64 -25.03
N GLU A 297 20.76 -11.74 -25.67
CA GLU A 297 21.39 -11.68 -27.00
C GLU A 297 20.46 -11.08 -28.06
N SER A 298 19.16 -11.43 -28.01
CA SER A 298 18.13 -10.88 -28.90
C SER A 298 17.96 -9.36 -28.71
N HIS A 299 17.97 -8.89 -27.46
CA HIS A 299 17.86 -7.47 -27.13
C HIS A 299 19.12 -6.68 -27.49
N GLN A 300 20.31 -7.24 -27.27
CA GLN A 300 21.57 -6.60 -27.68
C GLN A 300 21.64 -6.45 -29.20
N LYS A 301 21.24 -7.48 -29.97
CA LYS A 301 21.20 -7.42 -31.44
C LYS A 301 20.25 -6.32 -31.93
N THR A 302 19.14 -6.10 -31.23
CA THR A 302 18.23 -4.98 -31.49
C THR A 302 18.94 -3.63 -31.31
N ILE A 303 19.65 -3.45 -30.20
CA ILE A 303 20.38 -2.21 -29.89
C ILE A 303 21.46 -1.93 -30.95
N GLU A 304 22.21 -2.95 -31.36
CA GLU A 304 23.23 -2.83 -32.41
C GLU A 304 22.66 -2.40 -33.76
N LEU A 305 21.46 -2.90 -34.11
CA LEU A 305 20.74 -2.49 -35.31
C LEU A 305 20.34 -1.02 -35.26
N ILE A 306 19.84 -0.54 -34.11
CA ILE A 306 19.46 0.86 -33.92
C ILE A 306 20.69 1.79 -33.97
N LYS A 307 21.80 1.38 -33.38
CA LYS A 307 23.06 2.16 -33.38
C LYS A 307 23.77 2.14 -34.74
N GLY A 308 23.35 1.30 -35.68
CA GLY A 308 23.99 1.14 -36.98
C GLY A 308 25.39 0.52 -36.88
N THR A 309 25.68 -0.21 -35.81
CA THR A 309 27.00 -0.83 -35.52
C THR A 309 27.07 -2.32 -35.89
N ASN A 310 26.03 -2.85 -36.51
CA ASN A 310 25.90 -4.28 -36.80
C ASN A 310 26.92 -4.76 -37.88
N GLU A 311 27.55 -5.91 -37.64
CA GLU A 311 28.47 -6.59 -38.58
C GLU A 311 27.74 -7.54 -39.55
N ASP A 312 26.47 -7.86 -39.27
CA ASP A 312 25.70 -8.94 -39.89
C ASP A 312 24.69 -8.41 -40.93
N ALA A 313 24.94 -8.65 -42.23
CA ALA A 313 24.25 -8.00 -43.36
C ALA A 313 22.77 -8.37 -43.55
N GLY A 314 22.25 -9.39 -42.84
CA GLY A 314 20.87 -9.89 -42.95
C GLY A 314 19.92 -9.49 -41.82
N ALA A 315 20.41 -8.84 -40.75
CA ALA A 315 19.55 -8.47 -39.64
C ALA A 315 18.81 -7.15 -39.93
N SER A 316 17.50 -7.14 -39.68
CA SER A 316 16.61 -6.01 -39.93
C SER A 316 15.57 -5.88 -38.81
N LEU A 317 15.10 -4.66 -38.59
CA LEU A 317 14.04 -4.31 -37.66
C LEU A 317 12.73 -4.14 -38.42
N ASP A 318 11.64 -4.72 -37.90
CA ASP A 318 10.31 -4.38 -38.41
C ASP A 318 9.87 -3.05 -37.81
N SER A 319 9.83 -2.02 -38.65
CA SER A 319 9.36 -0.70 -38.22
C SER A 319 7.83 -0.66 -38.12
N PHE A 320 7.11 -1.53 -38.81
CA PHE A 320 5.65 -1.52 -38.82
C PHE A 320 5.06 -2.47 -37.77
N ASN A 321 4.19 -1.95 -36.92
CA ASN A 321 3.66 -2.70 -35.79
C ASN A 321 2.16 -2.40 -35.59
N TRP A 322 1.39 -3.44 -35.27
CA TRP A 322 0.01 -3.29 -34.79
C TRP A 322 0.00 -3.20 -33.27
N MET A 323 -0.77 -2.26 -32.73
CA MET A 323 -1.02 -2.15 -31.30
C MET A 323 -2.41 -2.71 -30.99
N ALA A 324 -2.50 -4.02 -30.73
CA ALA A 324 -3.78 -4.68 -30.50
C ALA A 324 -4.31 -4.51 -29.07
N PHE A 325 -3.39 -4.52 -28.09
CA PHE A 325 -3.69 -4.68 -26.67
C PHE A 325 -3.50 -3.37 -25.90
N GLN A 326 -4.47 -3.04 -25.05
CA GLN A 326 -4.40 -1.94 -24.11
C GLN A 326 -3.87 -2.42 -22.75
N PRO A 327 -3.18 -1.56 -21.99
CA PRO A 327 -2.81 -1.85 -20.61
C PRO A 327 -4.05 -1.93 -19.72
N SER A 328 -3.97 -2.74 -18.67
CA SER A 328 -5.04 -2.89 -17.69
C SER A 328 -4.48 -3.10 -16.28
N PRO A 329 -5.22 -2.73 -15.22
CA PRO A 329 -4.77 -2.90 -13.85
C PRO A 329 -4.91 -4.35 -13.37
N VAL A 330 -4.30 -4.64 -12.23
CA VAL A 330 -4.50 -5.90 -11.51
C VAL A 330 -5.60 -5.67 -10.48
N ASN A 331 -6.63 -6.52 -10.46
CA ASN A 331 -7.68 -6.45 -9.45
C ASN A 331 -7.28 -7.25 -8.21
N TYR A 332 -7.27 -6.58 -7.05
CA TYR A 332 -6.97 -7.17 -5.75
C TYR A 332 -8.24 -7.31 -4.91
N GLN A 333 -8.33 -8.41 -4.17
CA GLN A 333 -9.35 -8.66 -3.14
C GLN A 333 -8.68 -8.88 -1.79
N GLU A 334 -9.26 -8.35 -0.71
CA GLU A 334 -8.72 -8.54 0.64
C GLU A 334 -8.95 -9.98 1.12
N VAL A 335 -7.90 -10.62 1.66
CA VAL A 335 -7.98 -11.97 2.22
C VAL A 335 -7.24 -12.05 3.54
N SER A 336 -7.56 -13.06 4.35
CA SER A 336 -6.87 -13.30 5.61
C SER A 336 -5.48 -13.87 5.37
N SER A 337 -4.47 -13.28 6.01
CA SER A 337 -3.10 -13.78 5.91
C SER A 337 -2.93 -15.12 6.61
N PRO A 338 -2.32 -16.14 5.97
CA PRO A 338 -1.97 -17.40 6.64
C PRO A 338 -0.94 -17.21 7.77
N PHE A 339 -0.15 -16.13 7.71
CA PHE A 339 0.86 -15.77 8.71
C PHE A 339 0.75 -14.28 9.09
N GLY A 340 -0.39 -13.89 9.67
CA GLY A 340 -0.68 -12.51 10.08
C GLY A 340 0.34 -11.87 11.03
N GLU A 341 1.06 -12.67 11.85
CA GLU A 341 2.12 -12.18 12.74
C GLU A 341 3.35 -11.62 12.01
N ARG A 342 3.52 -11.94 10.72
CA ARG A 342 4.60 -11.41 9.87
C ARG A 342 4.05 -10.51 8.78
N TRP A 343 2.98 -10.95 8.12
CA TRP A 343 2.32 -10.22 7.04
C TRP A 343 0.87 -9.97 7.42
N PRO A 344 0.57 -8.85 8.10
CA PRO A 344 -0.81 -8.52 8.47
C PRO A 344 -1.68 -8.19 7.24
N PHE A 345 -1.07 -7.75 6.13
CA PHE A 345 -1.78 -7.39 4.90
C PHE A 345 -1.59 -8.49 3.85
N ALA A 346 -2.71 -9.06 3.42
CA ALA A 346 -2.80 -10.14 2.45
C ALA A 346 -3.92 -9.87 1.45
N TYR A 347 -3.61 -10.07 0.17
CA TYR A 347 -4.54 -9.86 -0.93
C TYR A 347 -4.52 -11.06 -1.87
N GLN A 348 -5.58 -11.21 -2.67
CA GLN A 348 -5.66 -12.19 -3.74
C GLN A 348 -5.88 -11.46 -5.07
N VAL A 349 -5.23 -11.96 -6.13
CA VAL A 349 -5.44 -11.46 -7.50
C VAL A 349 -6.59 -12.20 -8.17
N GLU A 350 -7.38 -11.49 -8.97
CA GLU A 350 -8.43 -12.08 -9.80
C GLU A 350 -7.83 -12.70 -11.10
N PRO A 351 -8.05 -14.01 -11.38
CA PRO A 351 -7.62 -14.63 -12.62
C PRO A 351 -8.63 -14.39 -13.75
N TYR A 352 -8.15 -14.22 -14.98
CA TYR A 352 -8.98 -14.01 -16.17
C TYR A 352 -8.74 -15.10 -17.22
N SER A 353 -9.83 -15.51 -17.90
CA SER A 353 -9.77 -16.44 -19.02
C SER A 353 -9.33 -15.72 -20.31
N VAL A 354 -8.35 -16.28 -21.02
CA VAL A 354 -7.95 -15.80 -22.34
C VAL A 354 -8.82 -16.49 -23.41
N PRO A 355 -9.54 -15.77 -24.27
CA PRO A 355 -10.30 -16.37 -25.36
C PRO A 355 -9.44 -17.27 -26.26
N GLU A 356 -10.01 -18.38 -26.75
CA GLU A 356 -9.28 -19.33 -27.61
C GLU A 356 -8.72 -18.65 -28.87
N ASP A 357 -9.50 -17.74 -29.46
CA ASP A 357 -9.21 -16.96 -30.66
C ASP A 357 -8.27 -15.76 -30.41
N SER A 358 -7.91 -15.47 -29.15
CA SER A 358 -6.98 -14.39 -28.82
C SER A 358 -5.58 -14.63 -29.42
N PRO A 359 -4.93 -13.61 -30.00
CA PRO A 359 -3.58 -13.73 -30.56
C PRO A 359 -2.48 -13.78 -29.49
N LEU A 360 -2.82 -13.79 -28.20
CA LEU A 360 -1.86 -13.99 -27.11
C LEU A 360 -1.25 -15.40 -27.16
N ALA A 361 0.09 -15.46 -27.16
CA ALA A 361 0.85 -16.70 -27.08
C ALA A 361 0.55 -17.49 -25.79
N GLN A 362 0.42 -16.79 -24.67
CA GLN A 362 0.16 -17.41 -23.37
C GLN A 362 -1.31 -17.28 -22.98
N LYS A 363 -1.99 -18.41 -22.74
CA LYS A 363 -3.43 -18.50 -22.42
C LYS A 363 -3.75 -18.37 -20.92
N HIS A 364 -3.00 -17.54 -20.20
CA HIS A 364 -3.28 -17.21 -18.80
C HIS A 364 -3.18 -15.70 -18.58
N ALA A 365 -4.08 -15.15 -17.77
CA ALA A 365 -4.13 -13.73 -17.46
C ALA A 365 -4.50 -13.50 -15.99
N TYR A 366 -3.93 -12.45 -15.41
CA TYR A 366 -4.22 -11.92 -14.07
C TYR A 366 -4.66 -10.45 -14.13
N ARG A 367 -5.03 -10.02 -15.34
CA ARG A 367 -5.52 -8.70 -15.68
C ARG A 367 -6.62 -8.83 -16.71
N PRO A 368 -7.62 -7.95 -16.71
CA PRO A 368 -8.66 -7.97 -17.73
C PRO A 368 -8.05 -7.65 -19.10
N ILE A 369 -8.37 -8.47 -20.10
CA ILE A 369 -7.86 -8.32 -21.46
C ILE A 369 -8.67 -7.24 -22.16
N SER A 370 -8.02 -6.16 -22.60
CA SER A 370 -8.65 -5.07 -23.33
C SER A 370 -7.96 -4.86 -24.68
N MET A 371 -8.72 -4.85 -25.77
CA MET A 371 -8.21 -4.63 -27.12
C MET A 371 -8.79 -3.33 -27.70
N PHE A 372 -8.02 -2.67 -28.58
CA PHE A 372 -8.52 -1.48 -29.29
C PHE A 372 -9.72 -1.76 -30.20
N SER A 373 -9.78 -2.97 -30.76
CA SER A 373 -10.90 -3.47 -31.57
C SER A 373 -10.86 -5.00 -31.60
N GLU A 374 -12.00 -5.65 -31.80
CA GLU A 374 -12.07 -7.10 -32.05
C GLU A 374 -11.44 -7.48 -33.40
N THR A 375 -11.35 -6.53 -34.34
CA THR A 375 -10.79 -6.77 -35.68
C THR A 375 -9.50 -5.98 -35.89
N SER A 376 -8.58 -6.54 -36.67
CA SER A 376 -7.29 -5.90 -36.97
C SER A 376 -7.38 -4.61 -37.78
N GLU A 377 -8.55 -4.29 -38.34
CA GLU A 377 -8.81 -3.02 -39.01
C GLU A 377 -8.84 -1.84 -38.03
N GLY A 378 -9.33 -2.07 -36.81
CA GLY A 378 -9.43 -1.04 -35.77
C GLY A 378 -8.19 -0.91 -34.89
N TRP A 379 -7.15 -1.72 -35.09
CA TRP A 379 -5.90 -1.62 -34.33
C TRP A 379 -5.04 -0.46 -34.85
N PRO A 380 -4.53 0.42 -33.96
CA PRO A 380 -3.55 1.43 -34.36
C PRO A 380 -2.35 0.82 -35.07
N ARG A 381 -1.96 1.46 -36.18
CA ARG A 381 -0.86 1.04 -37.05
C ARG A 381 0.30 2.01 -36.88
N LEU A 382 1.37 1.53 -36.27
CA LEU A 382 2.50 2.34 -35.88
C LEU A 382 3.71 2.03 -36.76
N GLU A 383 4.37 3.07 -37.26
CA GLU A 383 5.70 2.98 -37.84
C GLU A 383 6.67 3.57 -36.80
N LEU A 384 7.62 2.76 -36.31
CA LEU A 384 8.54 3.16 -35.24
C LEU A 384 9.80 3.79 -35.84
N ASP A 385 10.03 5.08 -35.55
CA ASP A 385 11.24 5.81 -35.90
C ASP A 385 12.19 5.86 -34.69
N PHE A 386 13.32 5.17 -34.75
CA PHE A 386 14.23 5.05 -33.60
C PHE A 386 15.16 6.26 -33.49
N HIS A 387 15.01 7.04 -32.42
CA HIS A 387 15.80 8.25 -32.16
C HIS A 387 16.97 8.03 -31.19
N GLY A 388 17.06 6.87 -30.54
CA GLY A 388 18.18 6.53 -29.67
C GLY A 388 17.86 5.45 -28.64
N VAL A 389 18.83 5.25 -27.74
CA VAL A 389 18.76 4.28 -26.65
C VAL A 389 19.04 4.98 -25.32
N PHE A 390 18.31 4.63 -24.27
CA PHE A 390 18.49 5.14 -22.92
C PHE A 390 18.74 4.02 -21.90
N ASP A 391 19.44 4.35 -20.81
CA ASP A 391 19.74 3.43 -19.71
C ASP A 391 18.93 3.80 -18.46
N PRO A 392 17.90 3.02 -18.09
CA PRO A 392 17.12 3.23 -16.88
C PRO A 392 17.98 3.35 -15.60
N SER A 393 19.12 2.67 -15.49
CA SER A 393 19.95 2.65 -14.29
C SER A 393 20.67 3.98 -13.99
N GLN A 394 20.78 4.85 -15.00
CA GLN A 394 21.42 6.16 -14.94
C GLN A 394 20.43 7.30 -14.63
N LEU A 395 19.13 7.00 -14.50
CA LEU A 395 18.12 8.00 -14.10
C LEU A 395 18.38 8.52 -12.67
N ASP A 396 18.05 9.79 -12.43
CA ASP A 396 18.17 10.46 -11.13
C ASP A 396 16.99 10.12 -10.22
N LEU A 397 16.93 8.87 -9.77
CA LEU A 397 15.87 8.33 -8.92
C LEU A 397 16.42 7.96 -7.54
N SER A 398 15.55 8.02 -6.51
CA SER A 398 15.92 7.54 -5.17
C SER A 398 16.21 6.03 -5.23
N LYS A 399 17.41 5.63 -4.78
CA LYS A 399 17.85 4.23 -4.70
C LYS A 399 17.82 3.68 -3.26
N ASP A 400 17.23 4.42 -2.32
CA ASP A 400 17.09 3.99 -0.93
C ASP A 400 15.81 3.14 -0.76
N PRO A 401 15.91 1.85 -0.40
CA PRO A 401 14.75 0.95 -0.32
C PRO A 401 13.71 1.38 0.74
N LEU A 402 14.03 2.30 1.65
CA LEU A 402 13.12 2.77 2.69
C LEU A 402 12.15 3.86 2.21
N ASN A 403 12.44 4.53 1.09
CA ASN A 403 11.61 5.58 0.50
C ASN A 403 11.50 5.52 -1.04
N GLU A 404 11.97 4.42 -1.64
CA GLU A 404 11.83 4.17 -3.07
C GLU A 404 10.35 4.07 -3.45
N LEU A 405 9.93 4.93 -4.39
CA LEU A 405 8.63 4.81 -5.05
C LEU A 405 8.80 3.96 -6.31
N PRO A 406 7.86 3.06 -6.63
CA PRO A 406 7.89 2.29 -7.86
C PRO A 406 7.93 3.21 -9.07
N MET A 407 8.99 3.09 -9.89
CA MET A 407 9.12 3.76 -11.18
C MET A 407 8.81 2.77 -12.30
N GLU A 408 7.54 2.35 -12.36
CA GLU A 408 7.05 1.27 -13.23
C GLU A 408 7.23 1.57 -14.73
N THR A 409 7.36 2.85 -15.09
CA THR A 409 7.75 3.30 -16.43
C THR A 409 9.14 2.81 -16.84
N TYR A 410 10.01 2.49 -15.89
CA TYR A 410 11.44 2.20 -16.12
C TYR A 410 11.91 0.87 -15.55
N PHE A 411 11.27 0.38 -14.48
CA PHE A 411 11.64 -0.85 -13.79
C PHE A 411 10.40 -1.70 -13.49
N PRO A 412 10.50 -3.04 -13.58
CA PRO A 412 9.39 -3.91 -13.18
C PRO A 412 9.18 -3.86 -11.67
N SER A 413 7.93 -4.07 -11.24
CA SER A 413 7.61 -4.24 -9.81
C SER A 413 8.33 -5.45 -9.21
N SER A 414 8.93 -5.28 -8.02
CA SER A 414 9.57 -6.37 -7.29
C SER A 414 8.55 -7.31 -6.66
N ALA A 415 8.77 -8.61 -6.78
CA ALA A 415 8.02 -9.62 -6.04
C ALA A 415 8.93 -10.78 -5.65
N LYS A 416 8.73 -11.32 -4.44
CA LYS A 416 9.45 -12.49 -3.93
C LYS A 416 8.47 -13.60 -3.64
N TRP A 417 8.72 -14.78 -4.18
CA TRP A 417 7.93 -15.97 -3.86
C TRP A 417 8.32 -16.48 -2.47
N VAL A 418 7.35 -16.47 -1.54
CA VAL A 418 7.58 -16.71 -0.10
C VAL A 418 6.88 -17.94 0.43
N MET A 419 5.76 -18.38 -0.18
CA MET A 419 5.07 -19.61 0.21
C MET A 419 4.49 -20.32 -1.01
N ASP A 420 4.53 -21.65 -1.01
CA ASP A 420 3.87 -22.46 -2.03
C ASP A 420 2.34 -22.53 -1.81
N ASN A 421 1.64 -23.21 -2.71
CA ASN A 421 0.19 -23.41 -2.65
C ASN A 421 -0.25 -24.22 -1.41
N ASP A 422 0.63 -25.08 -0.88
CA ASP A 422 0.42 -25.85 0.35
C ASP A 422 0.73 -25.04 1.63
N GLN A 423 1.01 -23.74 1.49
CA GLN A 423 1.40 -22.80 2.56
C GLN A 423 2.72 -23.14 3.26
N ASN A 424 3.58 -23.93 2.61
CA ASN A 424 4.93 -24.15 3.12
C ASN A 424 5.81 -22.94 2.78
N PRO A 425 6.60 -22.43 3.75
CA PRO A 425 7.49 -21.30 3.52
C PRO A 425 8.66 -21.67 2.61
N ILE A 426 8.96 -20.81 1.65
CA ILE A 426 10.10 -20.89 0.75
C ILE A 426 11.29 -20.16 1.37
N ASN A 427 12.39 -20.90 1.61
CA ASN A 427 13.60 -20.34 2.21
C ASN A 427 14.87 -20.84 1.49
N PRO A 428 15.68 -19.94 0.88
CA PRO A 428 15.45 -18.50 0.77
C PRO A 428 14.29 -18.16 -0.18
N PRO A 429 13.57 -17.05 0.04
CA PRO A 429 12.60 -16.53 -0.92
C PRO A 429 13.23 -16.33 -2.30
N LYS A 430 12.51 -16.69 -3.36
CA LYS A 430 12.99 -16.53 -4.75
C LYS A 430 12.44 -15.24 -5.37
N GLU A 431 13.30 -14.49 -6.05
CA GLU A 431 12.87 -13.30 -6.79
C GLU A 431 12.11 -13.70 -8.06
N MET A 432 10.98 -13.03 -8.30
CA MET A 432 10.17 -13.25 -9.48
C MET A 432 10.52 -12.28 -10.60
N LYS A 433 10.36 -12.73 -11.84
CA LYS A 433 10.65 -11.96 -13.06
C LYS A 433 9.41 -11.82 -13.96
N PRO A 434 9.29 -10.72 -14.73
CA PRO A 434 8.21 -10.57 -15.69
C PRO A 434 8.37 -11.53 -16.88
N LEU A 435 7.24 -11.92 -17.47
CA LEU A 435 7.17 -12.80 -18.63
C LEU A 435 6.94 -12.02 -19.93
N ASN A 436 7.02 -12.69 -21.08
CA ASN A 436 6.58 -12.15 -22.38
C ASN A 436 5.04 -12.19 -22.54
N ASN A 437 4.30 -11.81 -21.50
CA ASN A 437 2.83 -11.81 -21.46
C ASN A 437 2.32 -10.43 -20.96
N PRO A 438 1.64 -9.64 -21.81
CA PRO A 438 1.05 -8.34 -21.43
C PRO A 438 0.14 -8.39 -20.20
N TYR A 439 -0.60 -9.49 -20.03
CA TYR A 439 -1.62 -9.65 -18.98
C TYR A 439 -1.18 -10.62 -17.86
N GLY A 440 0.11 -10.94 -17.79
CA GLY A 440 0.69 -11.71 -16.67
C GLY A 440 0.75 -10.90 -15.37
N PHE A 441 0.93 -11.55 -14.22
CA PHE A 441 0.93 -10.87 -12.91
C PHE A 441 2.00 -9.78 -12.78
N LEU A 442 3.24 -10.08 -13.20
CA LEU A 442 4.31 -9.09 -13.33
C LEU A 442 4.43 -8.67 -14.79
N THR A 443 4.30 -7.37 -15.04
CA THR A 443 4.54 -6.76 -16.36
C THR A 443 5.98 -6.30 -16.51
N LYS A 444 6.42 -6.26 -17.77
CA LYS A 444 7.61 -5.52 -18.14
C LYS A 444 7.31 -4.01 -18.07
N PRO A 445 8.28 -3.17 -17.68
CA PRO A 445 8.15 -1.74 -17.88
C PRO A 445 8.07 -1.41 -19.39
N PRO A 446 7.54 -0.24 -19.77
CA PRO A 446 7.68 0.29 -21.12
C PRO A 446 9.15 0.25 -21.59
N LEU A 447 9.43 -0.50 -22.66
CA LEU A 447 10.77 -0.50 -23.25
C LEU A 447 10.90 0.57 -24.34
N LEU A 448 9.78 1.09 -24.85
CA LEU A 448 9.72 2.15 -25.84
C LEU A 448 9.06 3.39 -25.24
N LEU A 449 9.76 4.52 -25.32
CA LEU A 449 9.24 5.82 -24.94
C LEU A 449 9.00 6.67 -26.20
N THR A 450 7.82 7.26 -26.31
CA THR A 450 7.47 8.23 -27.36
C THR A 450 7.03 9.56 -26.74
N THR A 451 6.68 10.55 -27.54
CA THR A 451 6.21 11.85 -27.02
C THR A 451 4.71 11.84 -26.71
N ILE A 452 4.24 12.69 -25.79
CA ILE A 452 2.80 12.85 -25.51
C ILE A 452 2.03 13.31 -26.76
N GLU A 453 2.65 14.13 -27.60
CA GLU A 453 2.08 14.57 -28.87
C GLU A 453 1.83 13.37 -29.79
N ALA A 454 2.79 12.45 -29.90
CA ALA A 454 2.64 11.20 -30.64
C ALA A 454 1.53 10.32 -30.04
N ALA A 455 1.48 10.20 -28.72
CA ALA A 455 0.44 9.45 -28.04
C ALA A 455 -0.96 10.04 -28.29
N SER A 456 -1.11 11.37 -28.30
CA SER A 456 -2.38 12.05 -28.57
C SER A 456 -2.93 11.78 -29.97
N GLN A 457 -2.06 11.66 -30.98
CA GLN A 457 -2.48 11.33 -32.35
C GLN A 457 -2.97 9.89 -32.48
N VAL A 458 -2.49 8.99 -31.60
CA VAL A 458 -2.83 7.56 -31.62
C VAL A 458 -4.08 7.27 -30.77
N LEU A 459 -4.15 7.84 -29.56
CA LEU A 459 -5.19 7.53 -28.57
C LEU A 459 -6.38 8.51 -28.59
N GLY A 460 -6.24 9.70 -29.17
CA GLY A 460 -7.31 10.69 -29.26
C GLY A 460 -7.29 11.76 -28.16
N GLU A 461 -8.47 12.14 -27.65
CA GLU A 461 -8.66 13.36 -26.83
C GLU A 461 -8.11 13.27 -25.40
N GLU A 462 -8.10 12.07 -24.79
CA GLU A 462 -7.65 11.84 -23.41
C GLU A 462 -6.49 10.82 -23.32
N PRO A 463 -5.32 11.14 -23.90
CA PRO A 463 -4.22 10.17 -24.03
C PRO A 463 -3.47 9.94 -22.71
N ILE A 464 -3.46 10.90 -21.79
CA ILE A 464 -2.62 10.84 -20.60
C ILE A 464 -3.25 9.89 -19.57
N SER A 465 -2.44 8.97 -19.04
CA SER A 465 -2.87 7.96 -18.06
C SER A 465 -2.59 8.41 -16.61
N ALA A 466 -1.51 9.17 -16.40
CA ALA A 466 -1.20 9.77 -15.11
C ALA A 466 -0.29 10.99 -15.26
N ILE A 467 -0.30 11.90 -14.28
CA ILE A 467 0.63 13.04 -14.23
C ILE A 467 1.38 12.99 -12.89
N ARG A 468 2.71 12.93 -12.97
CA ARG A 468 3.60 12.99 -11.80
C ARG A 468 4.00 14.45 -11.58
N VAL A 469 3.77 14.95 -10.37
CA VAL A 469 3.91 16.37 -10.05
C VAL A 469 4.96 16.58 -8.96
N LYS A 470 5.83 17.57 -9.19
CA LYS A 470 6.75 18.15 -8.21
C LYS A 470 6.26 19.51 -7.76
N VAL A 471 6.35 19.78 -6.46
CA VAL A 471 5.80 20.99 -5.84
C VAL A 471 6.91 21.89 -5.31
N HIS A 472 6.78 23.20 -5.52
CA HIS A 472 7.72 24.17 -4.97
C HIS A 472 7.57 24.33 -3.45
N GLY A 473 8.70 24.38 -2.74
CA GLY A 473 8.76 24.79 -1.33
C GLY A 473 8.44 23.70 -0.30
N VAL A 474 8.41 22.42 -0.71
CA VAL A 474 8.17 21.27 0.18
C VAL A 474 9.43 20.46 0.52
N ASN A 475 10.63 21.02 0.29
CA ASN A 475 11.92 20.34 0.49
C ASN A 475 12.25 20.00 1.95
N GLU A 476 11.68 20.76 2.90
CA GLU A 476 11.84 20.51 4.33
C GLU A 476 10.64 19.74 4.87
N MET A 477 10.91 18.73 5.69
CA MET A 477 9.87 17.97 6.37
C MET A 477 9.22 18.83 7.46
N SER A 478 7.96 19.21 7.25
CA SER A 478 7.22 20.02 8.20
C SER A 478 5.72 19.81 8.10
N GLU A 479 4.98 20.20 9.15
CA GLU A 479 3.51 20.27 9.11
C GLU A 479 3.02 21.25 8.03
N SER A 480 3.76 22.33 7.76
CA SER A 480 3.44 23.27 6.68
C SER A 480 3.59 22.66 5.29
N SER A 481 4.63 21.85 5.05
CA SER A 481 4.81 21.16 3.78
C SER A 481 3.66 20.20 3.50
N GLY A 482 3.20 19.48 4.53
CA GLY A 482 2.00 18.63 4.44
C GLY A 482 0.73 19.42 4.06
N GLN A 483 0.50 20.57 4.69
CA GLN A 483 -0.64 21.44 4.36
C GLN A 483 -0.57 22.02 2.95
N VAL A 484 0.63 22.35 2.47
CA VAL A 484 0.82 22.83 1.09
C VAL A 484 0.48 21.73 0.09
N LEU A 485 0.92 20.49 0.33
CA LEU A 485 0.58 19.34 -0.52
C LEU A 485 -0.91 19.04 -0.51
N GLU A 486 -1.54 19.01 0.67
CA GLU A 486 -2.99 18.81 0.80
C GLU A 486 -3.80 19.89 0.07
N GLN A 487 -3.34 21.15 0.15
CA GLN A 487 -4.01 22.25 -0.56
C GLN A 487 -3.85 22.11 -2.08
N ILE A 488 -2.66 21.81 -2.58
CA ILE A 488 -2.42 21.67 -4.03
C ILE A 488 -3.15 20.46 -4.60
N ALA A 489 -3.11 19.32 -3.90
CA ALA A 489 -3.88 18.13 -4.24
C ALA A 489 -5.37 18.50 -4.41
N LYS A 490 -5.93 19.20 -3.42
CA LYS A 490 -7.31 19.65 -3.47
C LYS A 490 -7.60 20.67 -4.58
N ASP A 491 -6.68 21.61 -4.83
CA ASP A 491 -6.81 22.60 -5.91
C ASP A 491 -6.86 21.88 -7.28
N ILE A 492 -6.02 20.86 -7.49
CA ILE A 492 -6.04 20.02 -8.70
C ILE A 492 -7.37 19.27 -8.84
N GLU A 493 -7.87 18.63 -7.78
CA GLU A 493 -9.13 17.89 -7.79
C GLU A 493 -10.33 18.81 -8.09
N GLU A 494 -10.38 20.01 -7.49
CA GLU A 494 -11.47 20.98 -7.68
C GLU A 494 -11.46 21.61 -9.08
N GLU A 495 -10.30 21.88 -9.68
CA GLU A 495 -10.20 22.53 -10.99
C GLU A 495 -10.30 21.55 -12.17
N THR A 496 -9.79 20.32 -12.04
CA THR A 496 -9.70 19.36 -13.15
C THR A 496 -10.71 18.21 -13.06
N GLY A 497 -11.27 17.94 -11.88
CA GLY A 497 -12.11 16.77 -11.62
C GLY A 497 -11.35 15.44 -11.57
N LEU A 498 -10.02 15.47 -11.64
CA LEU A 498 -9.14 14.30 -11.50
C LEU A 498 -8.98 13.92 -10.03
N ILE A 499 -8.40 12.75 -9.77
CA ILE A 499 -8.05 12.32 -8.41
C ILE A 499 -6.56 12.53 -8.14
N THR A 500 -6.21 12.82 -6.89
CA THR A 500 -4.81 13.02 -6.50
C THR A 500 -4.43 12.18 -5.30
N ASP A 501 -3.16 11.73 -5.28
CA ASP A 501 -2.56 11.06 -4.14
C ASP A 501 -1.19 11.68 -3.83
N ILE A 502 -0.99 12.04 -2.56
CA ILE A 502 0.26 12.64 -2.09
C ILE A 502 1.26 11.52 -1.80
N THR A 503 2.27 11.40 -2.65
CA THR A 503 3.30 10.37 -2.53
C THR A 503 4.53 10.84 -1.75
N LEU A 504 4.74 12.16 -1.57
CA LEU A 504 5.84 12.68 -0.76
C LEU A 504 5.73 12.18 0.69
N GLY A 505 6.82 11.60 1.19
CA GLY A 505 6.86 11.01 2.53
C GLY A 505 6.10 9.69 2.65
N SER A 506 5.87 8.99 1.54
CA SER A 506 5.40 7.60 1.57
C SER A 506 6.57 6.64 1.81
N SER A 507 6.27 5.41 2.23
CA SER A 507 7.30 4.38 2.46
C SER A 507 6.76 3.00 2.09
N PRO A 508 7.63 2.08 1.61
CA PRO A 508 7.25 0.70 1.39
C PRO A 508 6.74 -0.01 2.65
N GLN A 509 5.67 -0.77 2.45
CA GLN A 509 5.00 -1.63 3.41
C GLN A 509 4.91 -3.04 2.79
N PRO A 510 5.46 -4.07 3.43
CA PRO A 510 5.39 -5.43 2.90
C PRO A 510 3.95 -5.95 2.99
N ALA A 511 3.45 -6.49 1.88
CA ALA A 511 2.20 -7.24 1.83
C ALA A 511 2.38 -8.51 0.99
N ILE A 512 1.56 -9.52 1.27
CA ILE A 512 1.57 -10.76 0.50
C ILE A 512 0.36 -10.82 -0.43
N THR A 513 0.59 -11.34 -1.62
CA THR A 513 -0.40 -11.50 -2.67
C THR A 513 -0.51 -12.98 -3.02
N HIS A 514 -1.72 -13.54 -2.98
CA HIS A 514 -2.02 -14.89 -3.44
C HIS A 514 -2.27 -14.88 -4.95
N ILE A 515 -1.57 -15.75 -5.69
CA ILE A 515 -1.73 -15.92 -7.13
C ILE A 515 -2.49 -17.23 -7.38
N PRO A 516 -3.80 -17.20 -7.70
CA PRO A 516 -4.59 -18.39 -7.94
C PRO A 516 -4.23 -19.06 -9.27
N ALA A 517 -4.83 -20.22 -9.54
CA ALA A 517 -4.72 -20.89 -10.84
C ALA A 517 -5.36 -20.03 -11.94
N SER A 518 -4.81 -20.07 -13.16
CA SER A 518 -5.33 -19.36 -14.33
C SER A 518 -5.08 -20.17 -15.59
N GLY A 519 -6.14 -20.49 -16.34
CA GLY A 519 -6.09 -21.40 -17.48
C GLY A 519 -5.59 -22.79 -17.08
N GLU A 520 -4.60 -23.31 -17.82
CA GLU A 520 -3.97 -24.61 -17.54
C GLU A 520 -2.88 -24.56 -16.46
N LYS A 521 -2.63 -23.40 -15.83
CA LYS A 521 -1.56 -23.22 -14.85
C LYS A 521 -2.07 -23.34 -13.42
N GLU A 522 -1.36 -24.14 -12.63
CA GLU A 522 -1.60 -24.28 -11.20
C GLU A 522 -1.29 -22.98 -10.43
N SER A 523 -1.87 -22.84 -9.24
CA SER A 523 -1.61 -21.70 -8.35
C SER A 523 -0.14 -21.67 -7.92
N LEU A 524 0.45 -20.48 -7.93
CA LEU A 524 1.81 -20.26 -7.45
C LEU A 524 1.89 -20.13 -5.91
N GLY A 525 0.77 -19.94 -5.21
CA GLY A 525 0.74 -19.63 -3.78
C GLY A 525 0.96 -18.14 -3.52
N TRP A 526 1.88 -17.80 -2.60
CA TRP A 526 2.01 -16.43 -2.07
C TRP A 526 3.32 -15.74 -2.44
N VAL A 527 3.19 -14.47 -2.83
CA VAL A 527 4.30 -13.60 -3.19
C VAL A 527 4.31 -12.36 -2.32
N GLU A 528 5.47 -11.97 -1.80
CA GLU A 528 5.67 -10.74 -1.06
C GLU A 528 6.00 -9.61 -2.04
N GLN A 529 5.28 -8.48 -1.92
CA GLN A 529 5.51 -7.26 -2.70
C GLN A 529 5.64 -6.04 -1.78
N PRO A 530 6.47 -5.04 -2.16
CA PRO A 530 6.53 -3.77 -1.46
C PRO A 530 5.40 -2.85 -1.92
N TRP A 531 4.33 -2.77 -1.14
CA TRP A 531 3.23 -1.83 -1.37
C TRP A 531 3.60 -0.45 -0.81
N ILE A 532 2.98 0.63 -1.28
CA ILE A 532 3.35 1.98 -0.82
C ILE A 532 2.31 2.53 0.13
N LYS A 533 2.72 2.77 1.40
CA LYS A 533 1.87 3.43 2.40
C LYS A 533 2.01 4.94 2.30
N LEU A 534 0.93 5.61 1.90
CA LEU A 534 0.88 7.05 1.68
C LEU A 534 1.00 7.84 3.00
N GLY A 535 1.80 8.92 2.96
CA GLY A 535 1.94 9.87 4.08
C GLY A 535 2.56 9.27 5.34
N SER A 536 3.34 8.19 5.21
CA SER A 536 4.00 7.48 6.31
C SER A 536 4.92 8.38 7.14
N SER A 537 5.82 9.12 6.50
CA SER A 537 6.75 10.04 7.16
C SER A 537 6.03 11.15 7.92
N ILE A 538 4.98 11.76 7.33
CA ILE A 538 4.18 12.81 7.99
C ILE A 538 3.46 12.24 9.21
N SER A 539 2.88 11.04 9.07
CA SER A 539 2.20 10.34 10.16
C SER A 539 3.17 10.00 11.29
N ILE A 540 4.33 9.43 10.97
CA ILE A 540 5.41 9.13 11.92
C ILE A 540 5.88 10.41 12.62
N PHE A 541 6.09 11.50 11.89
CA PHE A 541 6.51 12.78 12.47
C PHE A 541 5.47 13.35 13.44
N LYS A 542 4.19 13.38 13.04
CA LYS A 542 3.10 13.91 13.86
C LYS A 542 2.89 13.06 15.12
N GLU A 543 2.82 11.74 14.96
CA GLU A 543 2.64 10.81 16.07
C GLU A 543 3.85 10.84 17.00
N SER A 544 5.08 10.85 16.46
CA SER A 544 6.30 10.99 17.26
C SER A 544 6.34 12.30 18.05
N LYS A 545 6.02 13.43 17.41
CA LYS A 545 5.98 14.75 18.07
C LYS A 545 4.94 14.78 19.19
N MET A 546 3.72 14.29 18.94
CA MET A 546 2.67 14.18 19.96
C MET A 546 3.05 13.20 21.07
N GLY A 547 3.63 12.06 20.69
CA GLY A 547 4.03 11.01 21.60
C GLY A 547 5.13 11.46 22.55
N LEU A 548 6.29 11.86 22.00
CA LEU A 548 7.46 12.34 22.74
C LEU A 548 7.15 13.55 23.63
N SER A 549 6.39 14.53 23.12
CA SER A 549 5.97 15.68 23.95
C SER A 549 4.98 15.26 25.04
N GLY A 550 4.07 14.33 24.75
CA GLY A 550 3.16 13.71 25.70
C GLY A 550 3.90 12.96 26.81
N VAL A 551 4.98 12.25 26.49
CA VAL A 551 5.87 11.59 27.47
C VAL A 551 6.47 12.61 28.43
N ILE A 552 7.12 13.64 27.90
CA ILE A 552 7.77 14.67 28.71
C ILE A 552 6.74 15.35 29.61
N ALA A 553 5.60 15.76 29.04
CA ALA A 553 4.54 16.41 29.79
C ALA A 553 4.01 15.53 30.93
N SER A 554 3.81 14.23 30.66
CA SER A 554 3.38 13.24 31.65
C SER A 554 4.34 13.15 32.83
N VAL A 555 5.65 13.02 32.57
CA VAL A 555 6.65 12.94 33.64
C VAL A 555 6.77 14.26 34.41
N ILE A 556 6.69 15.39 33.72
CA ILE A 556 6.65 16.72 34.37
C ILE A 556 5.46 16.82 35.33
N VAL A 557 4.27 16.44 34.90
CA VAL A 557 3.07 16.48 35.73
C VAL A 557 3.22 15.55 36.93
N VAL A 558 3.70 14.32 36.73
CA VAL A 558 3.99 13.37 37.82
C VAL A 558 4.99 13.95 38.83
N ALA A 559 6.07 14.60 38.34
CA ALA A 559 7.06 15.26 39.18
C ALA A 559 6.46 16.43 39.99
N ILE A 560 5.65 17.28 39.38
CA ILE A 560 4.97 18.39 40.05
C ILE A 560 4.06 17.85 41.15
N VAL A 561 3.26 16.82 40.85
CA VAL A 561 2.35 16.20 41.82
C VAL A 561 3.11 15.57 42.97
N TYR A 562 4.23 14.90 42.70
CA TYR A 562 5.11 14.35 43.73
C TYR A 562 5.65 15.45 44.64
N VAL A 563 6.26 16.49 44.08
CA VAL A 563 6.86 17.60 44.84
C VAL A 563 5.80 18.32 45.68
N PHE A 564 4.62 18.56 45.11
CA PHE A 564 3.50 19.18 45.82
C PHE A 564 3.02 18.31 46.98
N THR A 565 2.77 17.03 46.73
CA THR A 565 2.32 16.07 47.75
C THR A 565 3.35 15.93 48.86
N SER A 566 4.62 15.77 48.52
CA SER A 566 5.72 15.59 49.48
C SER A 566 5.87 16.83 50.39
N ASN A 567 5.81 18.04 49.83
CA ASN A 567 5.86 19.28 50.62
C ASN A 567 4.67 19.41 51.60
N ILE A 568 3.45 19.04 51.17
CA ILE A 568 2.27 19.02 52.04
C ILE A 568 2.45 17.98 53.16
N MET A 569 2.93 16.77 52.83
CA MET A 569 3.18 15.72 53.82
C MET A 569 4.23 16.15 54.85
N MET A 570 5.30 16.83 54.42
CA MET A 570 6.34 17.34 55.31
C MET A 570 5.82 18.45 56.26
N MET A 571 4.82 19.22 55.84
CA MET A 571 4.12 20.16 56.71
C MET A 571 3.30 19.42 57.78
N TYR A 572 2.46 18.45 57.37
CA TYR A 572 1.62 17.69 58.30
C TYR A 572 2.44 16.89 59.32
N ALA A 573 3.53 16.27 58.86
CA ALA A 573 4.53 15.59 59.66
C ALA A 573 5.05 16.41 60.85
N ARG A 574 5.18 17.73 60.68
CA ARG A 574 5.76 18.66 61.67
C ARG A 574 4.73 19.59 62.29
N LYS A 575 3.43 19.34 62.09
CA LYS A 575 2.34 20.21 62.57
C LYS A 575 2.44 20.51 64.07
N LYS A 576 2.81 19.51 64.89
CA LYS A 576 3.04 19.68 66.34
C LYS A 576 4.24 20.58 66.66
N GLU A 577 5.31 20.50 65.89
CA GLU A 577 6.49 21.35 66.05
C GLU A 577 6.16 22.81 65.74
N PHE A 578 5.39 23.05 64.67
CA PHE A 578 4.92 24.38 64.31
C PHE A 578 3.97 24.98 65.35
N ALA A 579 3.08 24.16 65.92
CA ALA A 579 2.21 24.59 67.01
C ALA A 579 3.02 25.03 68.26
N VAL A 580 4.08 24.29 68.60
CA VAL A 580 5.00 24.69 69.70
C VAL A 580 5.72 25.99 69.37
N LEU A 581 6.23 26.17 68.16
CA LEU A 581 6.91 27.42 67.75
C LEU A 581 5.98 28.63 67.81
N LEU A 582 4.73 28.47 67.35
CA LEU A 582 3.70 29.51 67.47
C LEU A 582 3.39 29.82 68.94
N ALA A 583 3.30 28.80 69.80
CA ALA A 583 3.05 28.98 71.24
C ALA A 583 4.22 29.69 71.96
N VAL A 584 5.46 29.49 71.49
CA VAL A 584 6.67 30.19 71.99
C VAL A 584 6.76 31.64 71.47
N GLY A 585 5.93 32.03 70.50
CA GLY A 585 5.83 33.41 70.02
C GLY A 585 6.37 33.66 68.61
N TRP A 586 6.64 32.62 67.82
CA TRP A 586 6.99 32.79 66.40
C TRP A 586 5.80 33.35 65.61
N ARG A 587 6.06 34.25 64.67
CA ARG A 587 5.02 34.81 63.79
C ARG A 587 4.64 33.80 62.69
N PRO A 588 3.37 33.69 62.26
CA PRO A 588 2.95 32.81 61.16
C PRO A 588 3.76 32.99 59.85
N LYS A 589 4.13 34.23 59.51
CA LYS A 589 4.99 34.54 58.35
C LYS A 589 6.41 33.96 58.46
N GLN A 590 6.92 33.76 59.68
CA GLN A 590 8.24 33.14 59.88
C GLN A 590 8.16 31.63 59.60
N LEU A 591 7.01 30.99 59.83
CA LEU A 591 6.82 29.57 59.50
C LEU A 591 6.65 29.36 58.00
N SER A 592 5.94 30.26 57.31
CA SER A 592 5.87 30.22 55.84
C SER A 592 7.23 30.44 55.20
N LEU A 593 8.02 31.40 55.70
CA LEU A 593 9.39 31.64 55.24
C LEU A 593 10.29 30.42 55.51
N LEU A 594 10.07 29.69 56.61
CA LEU A 594 10.82 28.48 56.92
C LEU A 594 10.59 27.39 55.88
N ILE A 595 9.33 27.12 55.53
CA ILE A 595 8.96 26.12 54.50
C ILE A 595 9.49 26.55 53.13
N PHE A 596 9.41 27.84 52.80
CA PHE A 596 9.92 28.38 51.54
C PHE A 596 11.45 28.25 51.43
N ILE A 597 12.21 28.55 52.50
CA ILE A 597 13.67 28.36 52.52
C ILE A 597 14.04 26.88 52.38
N GLU A 598 13.27 25.98 52.99
CA GLU A 598 13.47 24.54 52.87
C GLU A 598 13.26 24.05 51.43
N ALA A 599 12.19 24.51 50.77
CA ALA A 599 11.93 24.23 49.37
C ALA A 599 12.98 24.85 48.44
N LEU A 600 13.50 26.04 48.75
CA LEU A 600 14.59 26.69 48.01
C LEU A 600 15.88 25.86 48.06
N ILE A 601 16.26 25.36 49.24
CA ILE A 601 17.46 24.51 49.39
C ILE A 601 17.31 23.21 48.59
N LEU A 602 16.13 22.58 48.67
CA LEU A 602 15.83 21.36 47.92
C LEU A 602 15.80 21.61 46.40
N GLY A 603 15.20 22.72 45.96
CA GLY A 603 15.18 23.14 44.57
C GLY A 603 16.58 23.38 44.02
N ILE A 604 17.45 24.09 44.74
CA ILE A 604 18.85 24.30 44.35
C ILE A 604 19.59 22.97 44.23
N PHE A 605 19.38 22.05 45.19
CA PHE A 605 19.98 20.71 45.12
C PHE A 605 19.53 19.96 43.87
N VAL A 606 18.24 19.95 43.57
CA VAL A 606 17.67 19.31 42.37
C VAL A 606 18.22 19.94 41.09
N SER A 607 18.32 21.27 41.02
CA SER A 607 18.89 21.96 39.87
C SER A 607 20.37 21.61 39.65
N LEU A 608 21.17 21.53 40.73
CA LEU A 608 22.59 21.14 40.64
C LEU A 608 22.77 19.69 40.17
N VAL A 609 21.95 18.76 40.69
CA VAL A 609 21.96 17.36 40.26
C VAL A 609 21.55 17.26 38.78
N SER A 610 20.52 18.00 38.36
CA SER A 610 20.07 18.04 36.96
C SER A 610 21.16 18.56 36.02
N TRP A 611 21.88 19.63 36.41
CA TRP A 611 23.03 20.13 35.64
C TRP A 611 24.18 19.15 35.56
N LEU A 612 24.49 18.46 36.66
CA LEU A 612 25.56 17.46 36.66
C LEU A 612 25.24 16.32 35.67
N ILE A 613 24.00 15.87 35.64
CA ILE A 613 23.55 14.81 34.73
C ILE A 613 23.58 15.28 33.28
N LEU A 614 23.03 16.45 33.00
CA LEU A 614 23.03 16.99 31.63
C LEU A 614 24.45 17.29 31.14
N GLY A 615 25.34 17.73 32.03
CA GLY A 615 26.75 17.94 31.72
C GLY A 615 27.48 16.64 31.38
N ILE A 616 27.16 15.54 32.07
CA ILE A 616 27.68 14.21 31.72
C ILE A 616 27.17 13.79 30.33
N ILE A 617 25.86 13.93 30.08
CA ILE A 617 25.24 13.60 28.78
C ILE A 617 25.87 14.41 27.63
N TYR A 618 26.16 15.69 27.87
CA TYR A 618 26.80 16.56 26.88
C TYR A 618 28.23 16.13 26.53
N VAL A 619 28.98 15.63 27.51
CA VAL A 619 30.36 15.17 27.26
C VAL A 619 30.39 13.79 26.59
N THR A 620 29.38 12.96 26.86
CA THR A 620 29.33 11.59 26.32
C THR A 620 28.68 11.49 24.94
N ASN A 621 27.89 12.48 24.51
CA ASN A 621 27.17 12.45 23.24
C ASN A 621 27.46 13.71 22.42
N ASP A 622 27.61 13.58 21.10
CA ASP A 622 27.66 14.70 20.14
C ASP A 622 26.29 15.36 19.93
N VAL A 623 25.53 15.57 21.01
CA VAL A 623 24.27 16.32 20.94
C VAL A 623 24.60 17.79 21.05
N GLU A 624 24.26 18.59 20.04
CA GLU A 624 24.33 20.04 20.14
C GLU A 624 23.35 20.54 21.23
N THR A 625 23.88 20.84 22.42
CA THR A 625 23.04 21.32 23.53
C THR A 625 23.13 22.82 23.66
N SER A 626 21.99 23.50 23.51
CA SER A 626 21.93 24.95 23.73
C SER A 626 22.14 25.31 25.20
N ILE A 627 22.97 26.31 25.49
CA ILE A 627 23.21 26.84 26.85
C ILE A 627 21.90 27.28 27.52
N TRP A 628 20.96 27.84 26.74
CA TRP A 628 19.65 28.24 27.24
C TRP A 628 18.86 27.07 27.82
N ARG A 629 19.03 25.87 27.25
CA ARG A 629 18.34 24.66 27.73
C ARG A 629 18.81 24.23 29.11
N LEU A 630 20.12 24.22 29.33
CA LEU A 630 20.70 23.95 30.64
C LEU A 630 20.10 24.90 31.68
N LEU A 631 20.01 26.18 31.32
CA LEU A 631 19.45 27.21 32.18
C LEU A 631 17.95 26.97 32.46
N PHE A 632 17.14 26.67 31.45
CA PHE A 632 15.70 26.43 31.62
C PHE A 632 15.39 25.21 32.49
N ILE A 633 16.09 24.08 32.35
CA ILE A 633 15.86 22.89 33.19
C ILE A 633 16.14 23.20 34.67
N ALA A 634 17.22 23.93 34.95
CA ALA A 634 17.54 24.34 36.32
C ALA A 634 16.51 25.31 36.91
N ILE A 635 16.07 26.30 36.13
CA ILE A 635 14.99 27.21 36.54
C ILE A 635 13.69 26.44 36.75
N PHE A 636 13.38 25.48 35.88
CA PHE A 636 12.17 24.69 35.96
C PHE A 636 12.15 23.85 37.24
N GLY A 637 13.22 23.08 37.52
CA GLY A 637 13.34 22.29 38.75
C GLY A 637 13.21 23.16 40.02
N LEU A 638 13.88 24.32 40.05
CA LEU A 638 13.75 25.29 41.13
C LEU A 638 12.29 25.78 41.26
N SER A 639 11.67 26.16 40.15
CA SER A 639 10.31 26.70 40.10
C SER A 639 9.28 25.69 40.60
N VAL A 640 9.41 24.41 40.23
CA VAL A 640 8.50 23.34 40.69
C VAL A 640 8.52 23.21 42.22
N TYR A 641 9.70 23.26 42.85
CA TYR A 641 9.81 23.22 44.32
C TYR A 641 9.29 24.48 44.99
N LEU A 642 9.58 25.66 44.43
CA LEU A 642 9.09 26.93 44.95
C LEU A 642 7.56 27.02 44.88
N LEU A 643 6.98 26.72 43.72
CA LEU A 643 5.53 26.68 43.51
C LEU A 643 4.87 25.60 44.39
N GLY A 644 5.48 24.43 44.50
CA GLY A 644 5.01 23.33 45.35
C GLY A 644 4.93 23.70 46.83
N SER A 645 5.75 24.65 47.28
CA SER A 645 5.77 25.13 48.67
C SER A 645 4.70 26.19 48.98
N LEU A 646 4.06 26.79 47.97
CA LEU A 646 3.11 27.90 48.17
C LEU A 646 1.90 27.48 49.00
N VAL A 647 1.28 26.34 48.66
CA VAL A 647 0.09 25.83 49.35
C VAL A 647 0.39 25.47 50.82
N PRO A 648 1.43 24.67 51.14
CA PRO A 648 1.87 24.45 52.52
C PRO A 648 2.18 25.75 53.27
N SER A 649 2.83 26.71 52.62
CA SER A 649 3.22 27.99 53.22
C SER A 649 2.02 28.86 53.62
N VAL A 650 0.90 28.77 52.89
CA VAL A 650 -0.37 29.42 53.25
C VAL A 650 -1.12 28.61 54.31
N LEU A 651 -1.15 27.28 54.19
CA LEU A 651 -1.81 26.38 55.15
C LEU A 651 -1.20 26.49 56.56
N VAL A 652 0.13 26.62 56.67
CA VAL A 652 0.81 26.71 57.97
C VAL A 652 0.39 27.94 58.78
N GLN A 653 -0.02 29.01 58.09
CA GLN A 653 -0.47 30.25 58.73
C GLN A 653 -1.83 30.11 59.42
N ARG A 654 -2.61 29.07 59.05
CA ARG A 654 -3.93 28.79 59.62
C ARG A 654 -3.87 27.79 60.79
N ILE A 655 -2.68 27.38 61.23
CA ILE A 655 -2.53 26.45 62.35
C ILE A 655 -2.79 27.18 63.67
N SER A 656 -3.79 26.71 64.42
CA SER A 656 -4.11 27.13 65.79
C SER A 656 -3.27 26.32 66.81
N PRO A 657 -2.43 26.97 67.63
CA PRO A 657 -1.57 26.28 68.60
C PRO A 657 -2.36 25.48 69.63
N TYR A 658 -3.45 26.06 70.14
CA TYR A 658 -4.28 25.46 71.18
C TYR A 658 -5.01 24.18 70.73
N GLU A 659 -5.55 24.14 69.50
CA GLU A 659 -6.25 22.95 68.99
C GLU A 659 -5.29 21.79 68.70
N THR A 660 -4.07 22.11 68.25
CA THR A 660 -3.07 21.08 67.89
C THR A 660 -2.39 20.46 69.14
N MET A 661 -2.30 21.20 70.25
CA MET A 661 -1.70 20.74 71.50
C MET A 661 -2.63 19.90 72.38
N LYS A 662 -3.96 20.04 72.24
CA LYS A 662 -4.94 19.26 72.99
C LYS A 662 -5.03 17.86 72.36
N SER A 663 -4.25 16.91 72.90
CA SER A 663 -4.07 15.58 72.34
C SER A 663 -5.37 14.79 72.16
N GLY A 664 -5.53 14.22 70.96
CA GLY A 664 -6.62 13.34 70.55
C GLY A 664 -7.49 14.00 69.49
N GLU A 665 -7.55 13.44 68.28
CA GLU A 665 -8.60 13.76 67.30
C GLU A 665 -9.96 13.35 67.90
N VAL A 666 -10.48 14.13 68.86
CA VAL A 666 -11.90 14.02 69.23
C VAL A 666 -12.66 14.80 68.17
N SER A 667 -12.79 14.20 66.98
CA SER A 667 -13.75 14.66 66.00
C SER A 667 -15.14 14.44 66.60
N THR A 668 -15.76 15.53 67.04
CA THR A 668 -17.10 15.50 67.59
C THR A 668 -18.11 15.29 66.45
N LYS A 669 -18.68 14.06 66.41
CA LYS A 669 -19.76 13.56 65.53
C LYS A 669 -19.39 13.27 64.06
N LYS A 670 -19.41 11.99 63.68
CA LYS A 670 -19.70 11.52 62.31
C LYS A 670 -20.52 10.22 62.30
N ARG A 671 -21.42 10.08 61.32
CA ARG A 671 -22.27 8.90 61.08
C ARG A 671 -21.43 7.77 60.47
N HIS A 672 -21.60 6.55 60.97
CA HIS A 672 -21.05 5.32 60.37
C HIS A 672 -22.02 4.78 59.33
N SER A 673 -21.56 4.50 58.10
CA SER A 673 -22.42 4.02 57.00
C SER A 673 -22.27 2.52 56.72
N PHE A 674 -21.18 1.87 57.15
CA PHE A 674 -20.92 0.44 56.95
C PHE A 674 -20.67 -0.29 58.28
N GLN A 675 -21.03 -1.57 58.37
CA GLN A 675 -20.78 -2.42 59.53
C GLN A 675 -19.28 -2.78 59.62
N ALA A 676 -18.61 -2.35 60.69
CA ALA A 676 -17.16 -2.51 60.89
C ALA A 676 -16.76 -3.90 61.42
N LEU A 677 -17.28 -4.98 60.82
CA LEU A 677 -17.05 -6.36 61.28
C LEU A 677 -15.87 -7.06 60.56
N THR A 678 -15.47 -6.59 59.38
CA THR A 678 -14.38 -7.17 58.58
C THR A 678 -13.24 -6.16 58.35
N SER A 679 -12.03 -6.66 58.09
CA SER A 679 -10.86 -5.79 57.77
C SER A 679 -11.11 -4.92 56.54
N PHE A 680 -11.82 -5.45 55.54
CA PHE A 680 -12.24 -4.70 54.36
C PHE A 680 -13.25 -3.59 54.72
N GLY A 681 -14.28 -3.92 55.52
CA GLY A 681 -15.29 -2.96 55.95
C GLY A 681 -14.71 -1.81 56.77
N MET A 682 -13.71 -2.08 57.62
CA MET A 682 -13.00 -1.02 58.35
C MET A 682 -12.19 -0.10 57.42
N ALA A 683 -11.47 -0.67 56.45
CA ALA A 683 -10.72 0.11 55.47
C ALA A 683 -11.65 1.05 54.65
N ALA A 684 -12.77 0.51 54.14
CA ALA A 684 -13.74 1.28 53.36
C ALA A 684 -14.44 2.38 54.19
N ASN A 685 -14.84 2.06 55.43
CA ASN A 685 -15.49 3.02 56.32
C ASN A 685 -14.55 4.19 56.67
N GLN A 686 -13.25 3.92 56.79
CA GLN A 686 -12.24 4.95 57.07
C GLN A 686 -12.09 5.94 55.92
N LEU A 687 -12.12 5.46 54.68
CA LEU A 687 -11.99 6.28 53.48
C LEU A 687 -13.14 7.30 53.40
N MET A 688 -14.36 6.91 53.80
CA MET A 688 -15.52 7.80 53.84
C MET A 688 -15.55 8.73 55.06
N THR A 689 -15.16 8.28 56.25
CA THR A 689 -15.16 9.15 57.44
C THR A 689 -14.09 10.24 57.36
N GLN A 690 -12.94 9.96 56.74
CA GLN A 690 -11.82 10.88 56.57
C GLN A 690 -11.72 11.44 55.13
N TRP A 691 -12.85 11.79 54.53
CA TRP A 691 -12.95 12.17 53.11
C TRP A 691 -11.90 13.19 52.62
N LYS A 692 -11.51 14.19 53.44
CA LYS A 692 -10.51 15.19 53.04
C LYS A 692 -9.12 14.58 52.81
N ARG A 693 -8.74 13.61 53.66
CA ARG A 693 -7.46 12.89 53.55
C ARG A 693 -7.53 11.82 52.47
N ALA A 694 -8.66 11.12 52.39
CA ALA A 694 -8.90 10.15 51.34
C ALA A 694 -8.87 10.81 49.96
N LEU A 695 -9.49 11.98 49.79
CA LEU A 695 -9.44 12.77 48.55
C LEU A 695 -8.00 13.12 48.17
N LEU A 696 -7.20 13.61 49.12
CA LEU A 696 -5.78 13.92 48.87
C LEU A 696 -5.01 12.67 48.44
N SER A 697 -5.22 11.54 49.11
CA SER A 697 -4.59 10.26 48.75
C SER A 697 -5.02 9.78 47.37
N VAL A 698 -6.30 9.87 47.05
CA VAL A 698 -6.86 9.42 45.79
C VAL A 698 -6.35 10.30 44.65
N VAL A 699 -6.37 11.63 44.78
CA VAL A 699 -5.89 12.55 43.73
C VAL A 699 -4.39 12.39 43.48
N SER A 700 -3.58 12.25 44.54
CA SER A 700 -2.13 12.07 44.39
C SER A 700 -1.72 10.73 43.79
N ILE A 701 -2.58 9.70 43.84
CA ILE A 701 -2.37 8.41 43.15
C ILE A 701 -2.98 8.47 41.74
N ALA A 702 -4.14 9.09 41.58
CA ALA A 702 -4.90 9.14 40.33
C ALA A 702 -4.15 9.91 39.23
N LEU A 703 -3.50 11.03 39.58
CA LEU A 703 -2.77 11.85 38.60
C LEU A 703 -1.58 11.10 37.97
N PRO A 704 -0.64 10.52 38.75
CA PRO A 704 0.41 9.69 38.17
C PRO A 704 -0.12 8.49 37.39
N ALA A 705 -1.18 7.82 37.89
CA ALA A 705 -1.81 6.71 37.19
C ALA A 705 -2.42 7.13 35.85
N ALA A 706 -3.10 8.28 35.79
CA ALA A 706 -3.67 8.84 34.56
C ALA A 706 -2.58 9.12 33.51
N MET A 707 -1.47 9.73 33.94
CA MET A 707 -0.34 10.03 33.06
C MET A 707 0.35 8.76 32.56
N LEU A 708 0.44 7.73 33.40
CA LEU A 708 0.96 6.42 33.02
C LEU A 708 0.03 5.73 31.99
N MET A 709 -1.28 5.77 32.19
CA MET A 709 -2.27 5.24 31.24
C MET A 709 -2.22 5.98 29.89
N TYR A 710 -2.16 7.32 29.93
CA TYR A 710 -2.00 8.16 28.74
C TYR A 710 -0.73 7.81 27.96
N PHE A 711 0.37 7.63 28.69
CA PHE A 711 1.65 7.23 28.12
C PHE A 711 1.62 5.82 27.51
N LEU A 712 0.98 4.85 28.17
CA LEU A 712 0.83 3.48 27.68
C LEU A 712 0.06 3.47 26.35
N PHE A 713 -1.01 4.27 26.26
CA PHE A 713 -1.77 4.46 25.02
C PHE A 713 -0.91 5.03 23.89
N ILE A 714 -0.17 6.12 24.15
CA ILE A 714 0.77 6.70 23.18
C ILE A 714 1.77 5.65 22.69
N THR A 715 2.29 4.82 23.59
CA THR A 715 3.30 3.81 23.23
C THR A 715 2.73 2.76 22.29
N VAL A 716 1.49 2.33 22.52
CA VAL A 716 0.80 1.38 21.62
C VAL A 716 0.47 2.05 20.29
N GLN A 717 -0.04 3.28 20.30
CA GLN A 717 -0.36 4.03 19.09
C GLN A 717 0.88 4.26 18.21
N LEU A 718 1.99 4.68 18.81
CA LEU A 718 3.28 4.86 18.13
C LEU A 718 3.77 3.57 17.49
N ARG A 719 3.60 2.43 18.17
CA ARG A 719 3.94 1.12 17.61
C ARG A 719 3.09 0.80 16.39
N GLY A 720 1.78 1.00 16.49
CA GLY A 720 0.86 0.81 15.36
C GLY A 720 1.22 1.66 14.15
N THR A 721 1.81 2.85 14.33
CA THR A 721 2.22 3.71 13.20
C THR A 721 3.64 3.46 12.70
N MET A 722 4.55 3.03 13.56
CA MET A 722 5.96 2.85 13.19
C MET A 722 6.19 1.50 12.52
N TYR A 723 5.62 0.41 13.04
CA TYR A 723 5.91 -0.95 12.53
C TYR A 723 5.11 -1.34 11.28
N THR A 724 4.38 -0.40 10.66
CA THR A 724 3.67 -0.66 9.40
C THR A 724 4.57 -0.54 8.18
N THR A 725 5.62 0.27 8.25
CA THR A 725 6.51 0.55 7.10
C THR A 725 7.95 0.25 7.45
N TRP A 726 8.78 -0.03 6.45
CA TRP A 726 10.21 -0.25 6.67
C TRP A 726 10.89 0.99 7.26
N LEU A 727 10.49 2.19 6.83
CA LEU A 727 11.01 3.45 7.39
C LEU A 727 10.63 3.59 8.87
N GLY A 728 9.38 3.32 9.22
CA GLY A 728 8.94 3.44 10.61
C GLY A 728 9.58 2.38 11.52
N GLU A 729 9.79 1.15 11.04
CA GLU A 729 10.48 0.11 11.79
C GLU A 729 11.94 0.50 12.07
N PHE A 730 12.64 1.00 11.05
CA PHE A 730 13.99 1.53 11.18
C PHE A 730 14.06 2.66 12.23
N VAL A 731 13.16 3.64 12.13
CA VAL A 731 13.08 4.76 13.09
C VAL A 731 12.71 4.29 14.51
N ALA A 732 11.82 3.30 14.64
CA ALA A 732 11.43 2.76 15.94
C ALA A 732 12.56 2.02 16.65
N MET A 733 13.38 1.28 15.91
CA MET A 733 14.55 0.58 16.46
C MET A 733 15.56 1.57 17.06
N GLU A 734 15.66 2.77 16.51
CA GLU A 734 16.57 3.81 17.00
C GLU A 734 16.06 4.54 18.26
N VAL A 735 14.73 4.54 18.51
CA VAL A 735 14.09 5.37 19.56
C VAL A 735 13.46 4.54 20.70
N GLY A 736 13.17 3.26 20.47
CA GLY A 736 12.26 2.45 21.30
C GLY A 736 12.64 2.29 22.77
N VAL A 737 13.93 2.34 23.14
CA VAL A 737 14.41 2.09 24.51
C VAL A 737 13.97 3.20 25.48
N MET A 738 13.78 4.42 24.99
CA MET A 738 13.54 5.60 25.82
C MET A 738 12.17 5.60 26.51
N HIS A 739 11.15 5.13 25.81
CA HIS A 739 9.79 5.06 26.33
C HIS A 739 9.71 4.13 27.55
N TYR A 740 10.42 3.00 27.54
CA TYR A 740 10.42 2.07 28.66
C TYR A 740 11.07 2.63 29.92
N ILE A 741 12.16 3.41 29.77
CA ILE A 741 12.80 4.08 30.89
C ILE A 741 11.86 5.14 31.49
N ALA A 742 11.15 5.91 30.65
CA ALA A 742 10.16 6.89 31.09
C ALA A 742 9.06 6.27 31.94
N MET A 743 8.51 5.15 31.45
CA MET A 743 7.50 4.36 32.14
C MET A 743 8.01 3.89 33.52
N GLY A 744 9.22 3.34 33.57
CA GLY A 744 9.84 2.89 34.81
C GLY A 744 9.99 4.01 35.84
N VAL A 745 10.49 5.18 35.41
CA VAL A 745 10.63 6.37 36.28
C VAL A 745 9.26 6.84 36.80
N ALA A 746 8.26 6.97 35.93
CA ALA A 746 6.93 7.42 36.33
C ALA A 746 6.28 6.46 37.34
N LEU A 747 6.40 5.15 37.10
CA LEU A 747 5.91 4.11 38.02
C LEU A 747 6.63 4.17 39.37
N LEU A 748 7.96 4.36 39.38
CA LEU A 748 8.73 4.51 40.62
C LEU A 748 8.28 5.74 41.43
N ILE A 749 8.04 6.88 40.76
CA ILE A 749 7.52 8.09 41.42
C ILE A 749 6.11 7.84 41.97
N ALA A 750 5.25 7.16 41.23
CA ALA A 750 3.90 6.81 41.69
C ALA A 750 3.91 5.90 42.92
N ILE A 751 4.76 4.86 42.93
CA ILE A 751 4.95 3.96 44.08
C ILE A 751 5.48 4.75 45.28
N LEU A 752 6.48 5.62 45.08
CA LEU A 752 7.06 6.42 46.15
C LEU A 752 6.04 7.40 46.74
N THR A 753 5.27 8.09 45.88
CA THR A 753 4.21 9.01 46.30
C THR A 753 3.16 8.28 47.15
N THR A 754 2.73 7.10 46.68
CA THR A 754 1.78 6.25 47.38
C THR A 754 2.32 5.79 48.74
N ALA A 755 3.59 5.39 48.79
CA ALA A 755 4.25 4.99 50.03
C ALA A 755 4.36 6.13 51.03
N GLU A 756 4.71 7.34 50.60
CA GLU A 756 4.76 8.54 51.47
C GLU A 756 3.39 8.85 52.09
N ILE A 757 2.32 8.81 51.28
CA ILE A 757 0.95 9.07 51.75
C ILE A 757 0.48 7.98 52.72
N MET A 758 0.65 6.71 52.37
CA MET A 758 0.24 5.60 53.23
C MET A 758 1.05 5.59 54.54
N TRP A 759 2.33 5.95 54.48
CA TRP A 759 3.15 6.12 55.66
C TRP A 759 2.62 7.22 56.58
N GLN A 760 2.21 8.35 56.02
CA GLN A 760 1.61 9.44 56.79
C GLN A 760 0.28 9.01 57.40
N ASN A 761 -0.59 8.38 56.63
CA ASN A 761 -1.88 7.86 57.09
C ASN A 761 -1.72 6.90 58.28
N VAL A 762 -0.77 5.96 58.19
CA VAL A 762 -0.48 5.01 59.27
C VAL A 762 0.12 5.71 60.49
N SER A 763 1.00 6.68 60.28
CA SER A 763 1.69 7.38 61.37
C SER A 763 0.77 8.32 62.16
N GLU A 764 -0.24 8.91 61.52
CA GLU A 764 -1.24 9.73 62.21
C GLU A 764 -2.23 8.88 63.02
N ARG A 765 -2.44 7.61 62.62
CA ARG A 765 -3.40 6.68 63.22
C ARG A 765 -2.79 5.66 64.17
N GLN A 766 -1.58 5.90 64.66
CA GLN A 766 -0.88 4.97 65.57
C GLN A 766 -1.70 4.63 66.81
N ALA A 767 -2.46 5.60 67.35
CA ALA A 767 -3.33 5.36 68.51
C ALA A 767 -4.46 4.36 68.19
N GLU A 768 -5.04 4.40 66.99
CA GLU A 768 -6.09 3.45 66.57
C GLU A 768 -5.53 2.03 66.47
N PHE A 769 -4.37 1.84 65.83
CA PHE A 769 -3.74 0.52 65.73
C PHE A 769 -3.35 -0.05 67.10
N SER A 770 -2.94 0.80 68.04
CA SER A 770 -2.65 0.39 69.42
C SER A 770 -3.89 -0.04 70.19
N VAL A 771 -5.05 0.61 69.97
CA VAL A 771 -6.34 0.17 70.53
C VAL A 771 -6.75 -1.18 69.93
N LEU A 772 -6.68 -1.34 68.59
CA LEU A 772 -7.02 -2.60 67.93
C LEU A 772 -6.16 -3.76 68.45
N LYS A 773 -4.85 -3.55 68.62
CA LYS A 773 -3.94 -4.55 69.21
C LYS A 773 -4.22 -4.82 70.69
N ALA A 774 -4.58 -3.80 71.47
CA ALA A 774 -4.98 -3.98 72.87
C ALA A 774 -6.27 -4.81 72.99
N LEU A 775 -7.17 -4.71 72.01
CA LEU A 775 -8.39 -5.50 71.89
C LEU A 775 -8.16 -6.92 71.32
N GLY A 776 -6.91 -7.32 71.06
CA GLY A 776 -6.54 -8.68 70.65
C GLY A 776 -6.36 -8.91 69.15
N TRP A 777 -6.32 -7.85 68.32
CA TRP A 777 -6.04 -8.01 66.89
C TRP A 777 -4.64 -8.56 66.62
N ARG A 778 -4.55 -9.58 65.76
CA ARG A 778 -3.27 -10.18 65.34
C ARG A 778 -2.52 -9.28 64.36
N ASN A 779 -1.20 -9.38 64.36
CA ASN A 779 -0.31 -8.65 63.45
C ASN A 779 -0.65 -8.86 61.97
N HIS A 780 -1.08 -10.07 61.57
CA HIS A 780 -1.53 -10.34 60.20
C HIS A 780 -2.78 -9.52 59.83
N THR A 781 -3.77 -9.45 60.71
CA THR A 781 -5.02 -8.70 60.47
C THR A 781 -4.76 -7.20 60.34
N VAL A 782 -3.85 -6.65 61.14
CA VAL A 782 -3.42 -5.25 61.02
C VAL A 782 -2.68 -5.00 59.70
N ARG A 783 -1.83 -5.93 59.25
CA ARG A 783 -1.15 -5.82 57.96
C ARG A 783 -2.15 -5.82 56.80
N VAL A 784 -3.08 -6.78 56.79
CA VAL A 784 -4.11 -6.92 55.75
C VAL A 784 -5.04 -5.71 55.71
N LEU A 785 -5.37 -5.12 56.86
CA LEU A 785 -6.14 -3.87 56.93
C LEU A 785 -5.46 -2.73 56.14
N VAL A 786 -4.16 -2.50 56.37
CA VAL A 786 -3.40 -1.45 55.68
C VAL A 786 -3.24 -1.76 54.18
N LEU A 787 -3.06 -3.03 53.80
CA LEU A 787 -3.01 -3.42 52.39
C LEU A 787 -4.36 -3.20 51.67
N TRP A 788 -5.49 -3.47 52.34
CA TRP A 788 -6.81 -3.14 51.79
C TRP A 788 -7.04 -1.64 51.67
N GLU A 789 -6.53 -0.83 52.60
CA GLU A 789 -6.58 0.64 52.47
C GLU A 789 -5.82 1.11 51.22
N GLY A 790 -4.64 0.53 50.95
CA GLY A 790 -3.89 0.78 49.72
C GLY A 790 -4.63 0.32 48.46
N ALA A 791 -5.18 -0.89 48.45
CA ALA A 791 -5.89 -1.46 47.30
C ALA A 791 -7.16 -0.68 46.95
N ILE A 792 -7.99 -0.32 47.94
CA ILE A 792 -9.23 0.46 47.71
C ILE A 792 -8.87 1.87 47.24
N SER A 793 -7.86 2.50 47.84
CA SER A 793 -7.39 3.83 47.39
C SER A 793 -6.86 3.76 45.95
N GLY A 794 -6.13 2.70 45.60
CA GLY A 794 -5.64 2.42 44.25
C GLY A 794 -6.77 2.19 43.25
N LEU A 795 -7.82 1.46 43.60
CA LEU A 795 -8.97 1.23 42.72
C LEU A 795 -9.75 2.53 42.44
N ILE A 796 -10.05 3.31 43.48
CA ILE A 796 -10.75 4.60 43.30
C ILE A 796 -9.88 5.58 42.51
N ALA A 797 -8.58 5.62 42.82
CA ALA A 797 -7.62 6.43 42.07
C ALA A 797 -7.48 5.95 40.61
N GLY A 798 -7.56 4.66 40.35
CA GLY A 798 -7.54 4.09 39.01
C GLY A 798 -8.75 4.48 38.18
N LEU A 799 -9.96 4.44 38.74
CA LEU A 799 -11.18 4.87 38.04
C LEU A 799 -11.14 6.37 37.70
N LEU A 800 -10.67 7.20 38.64
CA LEU A 800 -10.46 8.62 38.38
C LEU A 800 -9.32 8.87 37.39
N GLY A 801 -8.24 8.12 37.51
CA GLY A 801 -7.08 8.22 36.61
C GLY A 801 -7.42 7.84 35.18
N LEU A 802 -8.20 6.77 34.99
CA LEU A 802 -8.77 6.34 33.72
C LEU A 802 -9.60 7.45 33.10
N SER A 803 -10.48 8.08 33.89
CA SER A 803 -11.34 9.17 33.41
C SER A 803 -10.52 10.38 32.95
N ILE A 804 -9.46 10.73 33.69
CA ILE A 804 -8.55 11.82 33.33
C ILE A 804 -7.72 11.46 32.09
N SER A 805 -7.26 10.21 31.99
CA SER A 805 -6.49 9.70 30.86
C SER A 805 -7.32 9.71 29.58
N LEU A 806 -8.53 9.17 29.60
CA LEU A 806 -9.45 9.19 28.45
C LEU A 806 -9.75 10.64 28.01
N ALA A 807 -10.02 11.55 28.95
CA ALA A 807 -10.21 12.96 28.62
C ALA A 807 -8.96 13.57 27.97
N ALA A 808 -7.76 13.26 28.45
CA ALA A 808 -6.51 13.73 27.86
C ALA A 808 -6.32 13.17 26.43
N ILE A 809 -6.62 11.90 26.21
CA ILE A 809 -6.52 11.26 24.89
C ILE A 809 -7.50 11.90 23.91
N THR A 810 -8.76 12.10 24.31
CA THR A 810 -9.77 12.74 23.45
C THR A 810 -9.40 14.18 23.10
N ILE A 811 -8.78 14.93 24.01
CA ILE A 811 -8.29 16.29 23.74
C ILE A 811 -7.08 16.26 22.79
N SER A 812 -6.15 15.32 22.96
CA SER A 812 -4.94 15.23 22.14
C SER A 812 -5.23 14.76 20.71
N TYR A 813 -6.13 13.78 20.55
CA TYR A 813 -6.40 13.12 19.27
C TYR A 813 -7.72 13.57 18.61
N ASN A 814 -8.51 14.44 19.26
CA ASN A 814 -9.85 14.87 18.82
C ASN A 814 -10.85 13.72 18.54
N GLN A 815 -10.56 12.51 19.01
CA GLN A 815 -11.40 11.33 18.83
C GLN A 815 -11.45 10.50 20.12
N PHE A 816 -12.57 9.81 20.34
CA PHE A 816 -12.73 8.91 21.48
C PHE A 816 -12.30 7.48 21.09
N PRO A 817 -11.33 6.86 21.80
CA PRO A 817 -10.78 5.55 21.43
C PRO A 817 -11.71 4.41 21.85
N PHE A 818 -12.70 4.08 21.03
CA PHE A 818 -13.65 2.99 21.31
C PHE A 818 -13.00 1.61 21.23
N ASP A 819 -12.08 1.41 20.28
CA ASP A 819 -11.50 0.10 19.98
C ASP A 819 -10.54 -0.37 21.10
N SER A 820 -9.91 0.57 21.80
CA SER A 820 -8.95 0.28 22.88
C SER A 820 -9.59 0.19 24.27
N LEU A 821 -10.93 0.14 24.41
CA LEU A 821 -11.59 0.10 25.73
C LEU A 821 -11.16 -1.10 26.60
N LEU A 822 -10.94 -2.27 25.97
CA LEU A 822 -10.43 -3.45 26.67
C LEU A 822 -9.02 -3.21 27.22
N PHE A 823 -8.15 -2.62 26.41
CA PHE A 823 -6.80 -2.23 26.83
C PHE A 823 -6.85 -1.28 28.04
N PHE A 824 -7.66 -0.23 27.99
CA PHE A 824 -7.83 0.70 29.11
C PHE A 824 -8.34 0.02 30.39
N SER A 825 -9.28 -0.93 30.27
CA SER A 825 -9.78 -1.67 31.41
C SER A 825 -8.69 -2.50 32.10
N SER A 826 -7.77 -3.08 31.32
CA SER A 826 -6.63 -3.86 31.85
C SER A 826 -5.64 -2.99 32.64
N THR A 827 -5.49 -1.71 32.25
CA THR A 827 -4.59 -0.77 32.93
C THR A 827 -5.01 -0.42 34.36
N LEU A 828 -6.27 -0.68 34.74
CA LEU A 828 -6.78 -0.46 36.09
C LEU A 828 -6.04 -1.31 37.15
N LEU A 829 -5.37 -2.39 36.73
CA LEU A 829 -4.52 -3.20 37.60
C LEU A 829 -3.30 -2.43 38.11
N ILE A 830 -2.75 -1.51 37.31
CA ILE A 830 -1.53 -0.75 37.63
C ILE A 830 -1.66 0.06 38.94
N PRO A 831 -2.68 0.94 39.11
CA PRO A 831 -2.84 1.69 40.35
C PRO A 831 -3.24 0.83 41.56
N ILE A 832 -3.91 -0.31 41.35
CA ILE A 832 -4.21 -1.27 42.43
C ILE A 832 -2.92 -1.90 42.94
N VAL A 833 -2.08 -2.41 42.04
CA VAL A 833 -0.77 -2.99 42.37
C VAL A 833 0.12 -1.95 43.04
N THR A 834 0.19 -0.74 42.47
CA THR A 834 0.94 0.39 43.05
C THR A 834 0.46 0.74 44.45
N GLY A 835 -0.86 0.75 44.67
CA GLY A 835 -1.51 0.93 45.98
C GLY A 835 -1.07 -0.10 47.02
N ILE A 836 -1.06 -1.38 46.64
CA ILE A 836 -0.67 -2.49 47.51
C ILE A 836 0.83 -2.44 47.82
N VAL A 837 1.67 -2.26 46.80
CA VAL A 837 3.14 -2.18 46.94
C VAL A 837 3.53 -0.97 47.80
N GLY A 838 2.94 0.20 47.56
CA GLY A 838 3.16 1.40 48.36
C GLY A 838 2.73 1.23 49.82
N ALA A 839 1.69 0.43 50.09
CA ALA A 839 1.21 0.15 51.44
C ALA A 839 2.06 -0.88 52.21
N MET A 840 2.93 -1.67 51.55
CA MET A 840 3.71 -2.73 52.22
C MET A 840 4.62 -2.20 53.33
N LEU A 841 5.42 -1.16 53.06
CA LEU A 841 6.36 -0.59 54.03
C LEU A 841 5.63 0.03 55.24
N PRO A 842 4.59 0.88 55.05
CA PRO A 842 3.74 1.36 56.14
C PRO A 842 3.07 0.23 56.93
N ALA A 843 2.61 -0.84 56.28
CA ALA A 843 1.98 -1.96 56.95
C ALA A 843 2.96 -2.69 57.89
N MET A 844 4.22 -2.85 57.48
CA MET A 844 5.28 -3.39 58.35
C MET A 844 5.49 -2.51 59.60
N LYS A 845 5.48 -1.19 59.42
CA LYS A 845 5.57 -0.24 60.54
C LYS A 845 4.36 -0.35 61.49
N ALA A 846 3.15 -0.44 60.95
CA ALA A 846 1.93 -0.59 61.75
C ALA A 846 1.98 -1.86 62.64
N VAL A 847 2.53 -2.95 62.12
CA VAL A 847 2.69 -4.22 62.83
C VAL A 847 3.72 -4.14 63.98
N GLN A 848 4.72 -3.26 63.89
CA GLN A 848 5.76 -3.14 64.93
C GLN A 848 5.34 -2.28 66.14
N LEU A 849 4.25 -1.52 66.05
CA LEU A 849 3.78 -0.67 67.14
C LEU A 849 3.27 -1.48 68.34
N THR A 850 3.77 -1.22 69.54
CA THR A 850 3.21 -1.79 70.77
C THR A 850 2.04 -0.96 71.31
N PRO A 851 1.06 -1.55 72.02
CA PRO A 851 -0.05 -0.81 72.61
C PRO A 851 0.41 0.35 73.51
N SER A 852 1.44 0.13 74.33
CA SER A 852 2.01 1.14 75.24
C SER A 852 2.65 2.34 74.52
N GLU A 853 3.27 2.12 73.36
CA GLU A 853 3.92 3.18 72.59
C GLU A 853 2.89 4.09 71.91
N GLY A 854 1.81 3.54 71.36
CA GLY A 854 0.77 4.34 70.70
C GLY A 854 -0.02 5.23 71.65
N PHE A 855 -0.21 4.84 72.92
CA PHE A 855 -0.90 5.67 73.91
C PHE A 855 -0.03 6.82 74.47
N ARG A 856 1.30 6.68 74.49
CA ARG A 856 2.20 7.73 75.02
C ARG A 856 2.46 8.88 74.05
N GLY A 857 2.05 8.76 72.78
CA GLY A 857 2.14 9.84 71.77
C GLY A 857 3.56 10.34 71.46
N GLY A 858 4.60 9.67 71.98
CA GLY A 858 6.00 10.02 71.86
C GLY A 858 6.79 8.86 71.26
N VAL A 859 7.42 9.13 70.11
CA VAL A 859 8.23 8.17 69.37
C VAL A 859 9.50 7.86 70.16
N SER A 860 9.71 6.59 70.50
CA SER A 860 11.02 6.05 70.82
C SER A 860 11.20 4.81 69.94
N ASN A 861 11.78 5.00 68.75
CA ASN A 861 12.20 3.87 67.93
C ASN A 861 13.34 3.15 68.66
N LYS A 862 13.27 1.82 68.79
CA LYS A 862 14.44 1.04 69.24
C LYS A 862 15.58 1.23 68.23
N ALA A 863 16.79 1.53 68.72
CA ALA A 863 17.98 1.74 67.89
C ALA A 863 18.29 0.60 66.89
N LYS A 864 17.76 -0.61 67.11
CA LYS A 864 17.95 -1.79 66.25
C LYS A 864 17.09 -1.75 64.96
N THR A 865 15.86 -1.25 65.03
CA THR A 865 14.97 -1.07 63.87
C THR A 865 15.36 0.16 63.05
N GLU A 866 15.77 1.25 63.70
CA GLU A 866 16.34 2.43 63.02
C GLU A 866 17.59 2.04 62.19
N LYS A 867 18.43 1.13 62.71
CA LYS A 867 19.61 0.63 61.97
C LYS A 867 19.23 -0.18 60.73
N ALA A 868 18.27 -1.10 60.84
CA ALA A 868 17.81 -1.92 59.72
C ALA A 868 17.10 -1.07 58.65
N PHE A 869 16.25 -0.13 59.06
CA PHE A 869 15.58 0.81 58.15
C PHE A 869 16.58 1.75 57.46
N ARG A 870 17.59 2.25 58.20
CA ARG A 870 18.64 3.08 57.62
C ARG A 870 19.42 2.31 56.54
N TYR A 871 19.76 1.04 56.78
CA TYR A 871 20.41 0.19 55.78
C TYR A 871 19.50 -0.10 54.58
N VAL A 872 18.22 -0.40 54.79
CA VAL A 872 17.29 -0.69 53.67
C VAL A 872 17.05 0.54 52.80
N PHE A 873 16.88 1.73 53.39
CA PHE A 873 16.70 2.96 52.62
C PHE A 873 18.00 3.53 52.05
N SER A 874 19.13 3.41 52.76
CA SER A 874 20.42 3.84 52.20
C SER A 874 20.87 2.88 51.10
N MET A 875 20.73 1.56 51.30
CA MET A 875 21.07 0.57 50.29
C MET A 875 20.09 0.64 49.12
N GLY A 876 18.78 0.75 49.38
CA GLY A 876 17.73 0.90 48.37
C GLY A 876 17.86 2.19 47.57
N GLY A 877 18.13 3.33 48.22
CA GLY A 877 18.39 4.61 47.54
C GLY A 877 19.70 4.59 46.73
N VAL A 878 20.76 3.95 47.26
CA VAL A 878 22.03 3.80 46.53
C VAL A 878 21.91 2.79 45.39
N THR A 879 21.15 1.71 45.53
CA THR A 879 20.90 0.75 44.43
C THR A 879 19.93 1.31 43.39
N LEU A 880 18.94 2.13 43.76
CA LEU A 880 18.13 2.88 42.80
C LEU A 880 18.96 3.92 42.07
N ALA A 881 19.76 4.71 42.78
CA ALA A 881 20.64 5.68 42.16
C ALA A 881 21.69 5.01 41.27
N ALA A 882 22.35 3.94 41.74
CA ALA A 882 23.33 3.19 40.96
C ALA A 882 22.68 2.40 39.82
N GLY A 883 21.48 1.88 40.00
CA GLY A 883 20.71 1.18 38.97
C GLY A 883 20.27 2.12 37.86
N VAL A 884 19.78 3.32 38.21
CA VAL A 884 19.45 4.34 37.23
C VAL A 884 20.70 4.89 36.54
N VAL A 885 21.80 5.10 37.28
CA VAL A 885 23.10 5.50 36.68
C VAL A 885 23.68 4.39 35.79
N ALA A 886 23.55 3.12 36.16
CA ALA A 886 23.99 1.98 35.34
C ALA A 886 23.12 1.83 34.09
N ILE A 887 21.79 1.99 34.21
CA ILE A 887 20.88 2.05 33.05
C ILE A 887 21.28 3.22 32.15
N MET A 888 21.66 4.38 32.69
CA MET A 888 22.14 5.52 31.89
C MET A 888 23.51 5.31 31.25
N LEU A 889 24.39 4.48 31.84
CA LEU A 889 25.71 4.15 31.29
C LEU A 889 25.67 2.99 30.29
N PHE A 890 24.71 2.07 30.40
CA PHE A 890 24.59 0.86 29.56
C PHE A 890 23.46 0.93 28.52
N ALA A 891 22.49 1.83 28.64
CA ALA A 891 21.47 2.09 27.60
C ALA A 891 21.95 3.10 26.53
N ILE A 892 23.26 3.23 26.37
CA ILE A 892 23.90 4.03 25.32
C ILE A 892 23.93 3.15 24.07
N PRO A 893 23.22 3.48 22.99
CA PRO A 893 23.46 2.84 21.70
C PRO A 893 24.91 3.13 21.36
N ALA A 894 25.73 2.09 21.17
CA ALA A 894 27.03 2.30 20.56
C ALA A 894 26.77 2.99 19.22
N ASN A 895 27.36 4.16 18.99
CA ASN A 895 27.58 4.69 17.65
C ASN A 895 28.46 3.67 16.91
N SER A 896 27.87 2.60 16.40
CA SER A 896 28.48 1.81 15.36
C SER A 896 28.35 2.64 14.09
N ASN A 897 29.46 3.25 13.68
CA ASN A 897 29.68 3.58 12.28
C ASN A 897 29.41 2.31 11.46
N SER A 898 28.21 2.16 10.90
CA SER A 898 27.84 1.04 10.06
C SER A 898 28.31 1.30 8.63
N ASN A 899 29.59 1.05 8.39
CA ASN A 899 30.02 0.54 7.09
C ASN A 899 29.78 -0.98 7.11
N SER A 900 28.65 -1.44 6.60
CA SER A 900 28.50 -2.80 6.03
C SER A 900 27.07 -3.05 5.56
N ASN A 901 26.96 -3.43 4.28
CA ASN A 901 25.89 -4.23 3.71
C ASN A 901 25.68 -5.52 4.53
N GLU A 902 24.91 -5.47 5.61
CA GLU A 902 24.28 -6.67 6.17
C GLU A 902 22.79 -6.60 5.89
N GLN A 903 22.35 -7.56 5.08
CA GLN A 903 20.97 -7.90 4.79
C GLN A 903 20.23 -8.02 6.13
N VAL A 904 19.20 -7.20 6.30
CA VAL A 904 18.34 -7.20 7.49
C VAL A 904 17.52 -8.49 7.47
N ASP A 905 17.93 -9.48 8.28
CA ASP A 905 17.10 -10.62 8.63
C ASP A 905 15.95 -10.16 9.54
N SER A 906 14.77 -9.96 8.94
CA SER A 906 13.51 -9.55 9.56
C SER A 906 12.84 -10.67 10.38
N SER A 907 13.60 -11.34 11.24
CA SER A 907 13.11 -12.51 11.98
C SER A 907 13.21 -12.34 13.51
N SER A 908 12.43 -11.42 14.10
CA SER A 908 11.90 -11.59 15.48
C SER A 908 11.14 -10.37 16.05
N THR A 909 10.19 -9.78 15.33
CA THR A 909 9.30 -8.78 15.95
C THR A 909 7.85 -9.11 15.63
N THR A 910 7.20 -9.89 16.51
CA THR A 910 5.76 -10.20 16.45
C THR A 910 4.92 -8.91 16.39
N THR A 911 4.25 -8.65 15.26
CA THR A 911 3.34 -7.53 14.99
C THR A 911 1.92 -7.80 15.52
N ASN A 912 1.79 -8.17 16.80
CA ASN A 912 0.52 -8.61 17.38
C ASN A 912 -0.57 -7.51 17.52
N ASP A 913 -0.33 -6.28 17.09
CA ASP A 913 -1.22 -5.12 17.34
C ASP A 913 -1.69 -4.39 16.06
N ILE A 914 -1.44 -4.93 14.86
CA ILE A 914 -1.90 -4.33 13.58
C ILE A 914 -3.15 -5.10 13.10
N GLU A 915 -4.29 -4.43 12.97
CA GLU A 915 -5.47 -5.00 12.29
C GLU A 915 -5.11 -5.26 10.82
N GLY A 916 -5.03 -6.54 10.48
CA GLY A 916 -4.72 -7.01 9.13
C GLY A 916 -5.91 -6.96 8.18
N THR A 917 -5.72 -7.46 6.97
CA THR A 917 -6.83 -7.76 6.04
C THR A 917 -7.62 -8.96 6.54
N GLU A 918 -8.93 -8.94 6.31
CA GLU A 918 -9.85 -10.04 6.62
C GLU A 918 -10.59 -10.44 5.34
N GLY A 919 -10.76 -11.74 5.12
CA GLY A 919 -11.43 -12.29 3.94
C GLY A 919 -11.12 -13.77 3.73
N ASP A 920 -11.95 -14.46 2.96
CA ASP A 920 -11.76 -15.87 2.60
C ASP A 920 -11.02 -15.98 1.26
N LEU A 921 -10.20 -17.02 1.10
CA LEU A 921 -9.52 -17.29 -0.17
C LEU A 921 -10.49 -17.91 -1.19
N GLU A 922 -10.54 -17.35 -2.39
CA GLU A 922 -11.24 -17.96 -3.51
C GLU A 922 -10.29 -18.91 -4.25
N VAL A 923 -10.53 -20.21 -4.17
CA VAL A 923 -9.56 -21.23 -4.61
C VAL A 923 -9.75 -21.66 -6.07
N SER A 924 -10.73 -21.09 -6.79
CA SER A 924 -11.16 -21.58 -8.10
C SER A 924 -10.89 -20.55 -9.21
N ALA A 925 -10.32 -20.98 -10.33
CA ALA A 925 -10.41 -20.20 -11.58
C ALA A 925 -11.87 -20.21 -12.07
N PRO A 926 -12.42 -19.10 -12.57
CA PRO A 926 -13.76 -19.09 -13.11
C PRO A 926 -13.83 -20.08 -14.29
N THR A 927 -14.81 -20.98 -14.25
CA THR A 927 -15.07 -21.90 -15.38
C THR A 927 -15.69 -21.07 -16.52
N GLU A 928 -15.49 -21.43 -17.80
CA GLU A 928 -16.17 -20.76 -18.93
C GLU A 928 -17.70 -20.67 -18.76
N GLU A 929 -18.31 -21.55 -17.96
CA GLU A 929 -19.72 -21.52 -17.60
C GLU A 929 -20.09 -20.46 -16.54
N GLU A 930 -19.15 -20.03 -15.68
CA GLU A 930 -19.38 -19.06 -14.60
C GLU A 930 -19.31 -17.59 -15.06
N ILE A 931 -18.63 -17.30 -16.18
CA ILE A 931 -18.49 -15.93 -16.73
C ILE A 931 -19.75 -15.48 -17.50
N LYS A 932 -20.77 -16.35 -17.65
CA LYS A 932 -22.08 -15.93 -18.16
C LYS A 932 -22.95 -15.20 -17.12
N VAL A 933 -22.45 -14.91 -15.92
CA VAL A 933 -23.25 -14.27 -14.87
C VAL A 933 -22.48 -13.13 -14.20
N GLU A 934 -22.49 -11.95 -14.82
CA GLU A 934 -22.78 -10.66 -14.16
C GLU A 934 -22.76 -9.55 -15.22
N GLY A 935 -23.88 -9.40 -15.91
CA GLY A 935 -24.02 -8.39 -16.95
C GLY A 935 -25.17 -8.63 -17.92
N ASP A 936 -26.28 -9.23 -17.48
CA ASP A 936 -27.60 -8.98 -18.04
C ASP A 936 -28.67 -9.62 -17.15
N GLU A 937 -29.72 -8.86 -16.85
CA GLU A 937 -30.91 -9.38 -16.17
C GLU A 937 -31.46 -10.62 -16.92
N PRO A 938 -32.02 -11.64 -16.24
CA PRO A 938 -32.69 -12.74 -16.92
C PRO A 938 -34.03 -12.25 -17.48
N GLY A 939 -33.97 -11.61 -18.65
CA GLY A 939 -35.07 -10.91 -19.29
C GLY A 939 -35.50 -11.54 -20.61
N GLN A 940 -36.39 -12.54 -20.52
CA GLN A 940 -37.32 -13.00 -21.58
C GLN A 940 -36.67 -13.60 -22.85
N SER A 941 -37.34 -14.58 -23.46
CA SER A 941 -36.99 -15.11 -24.78
C SER A 941 -36.98 -13.95 -25.80
N GLY A 942 -35.78 -13.42 -26.07
CA GLY A 942 -35.58 -12.29 -26.97
C GLY A 942 -35.72 -12.72 -28.42
N ASP A 943 -36.50 -11.96 -29.19
CA ASP A 943 -36.66 -12.09 -30.63
C ASP A 943 -35.27 -12.04 -31.32
N SER A 944 -34.82 -13.15 -31.90
CA SER A 944 -33.49 -13.29 -32.53
C SER A 944 -33.29 -12.34 -33.71
N ILE A 945 -34.38 -11.84 -34.30
CA ILE A 945 -34.33 -10.81 -35.34
C ILE A 945 -33.91 -9.46 -34.71
N MET A 946 -34.26 -9.19 -33.45
CA MET A 946 -33.90 -7.95 -32.77
C MET A 946 -32.44 -7.89 -32.35
N SER A 947 -31.79 -9.02 -32.06
CA SER A 947 -30.34 -9.05 -31.79
C SER A 947 -29.54 -8.79 -33.07
N GLU A 948 -29.88 -9.43 -34.17
CA GLU A 948 -29.22 -9.23 -35.48
C GLU A 948 -29.41 -7.80 -36.02
N LYS A 949 -30.55 -7.15 -35.72
CA LYS A 949 -30.75 -5.74 -36.06
C LYS A 949 -29.79 -4.77 -35.36
N LYS A 950 -29.29 -5.12 -34.17
CA LYS A 950 -28.35 -4.25 -33.43
C LYS A 950 -26.96 -4.24 -34.07
N THR A 951 -26.60 -5.32 -34.76
CA THR A 951 -25.29 -5.52 -35.42
C THR A 951 -25.34 -5.32 -36.94
N ALA A 952 -26.54 -5.26 -37.53
CA ALA A 952 -26.72 -5.04 -38.97
C ALA A 952 -26.31 -3.64 -39.43
N TYR A 953 -25.60 -3.57 -40.55
CA TYR A 953 -25.26 -2.32 -41.23
C TYR A 953 -26.50 -1.52 -41.67
N LYS A 954 -27.57 -2.21 -42.09
CA LYS A 954 -28.84 -1.58 -42.47
C LYS A 954 -30.01 -2.53 -42.23
N THR A 955 -31.10 -2.02 -41.64
CA THR A 955 -32.38 -2.74 -41.52
C THR A 955 -33.42 -2.09 -42.43
N LEU A 956 -34.13 -2.89 -43.23
CA LEU A 956 -35.12 -2.46 -44.21
C LEU A 956 -36.42 -3.26 -44.08
N LYS A 957 -37.51 -2.75 -44.65
CA LYS A 957 -38.72 -3.56 -44.87
C LYS A 957 -38.79 -4.04 -46.31
N LEU A 958 -39.42 -5.18 -46.52
CA LEU A 958 -39.63 -5.73 -47.85
C LEU A 958 -40.37 -4.72 -48.75
N GLY A 959 -39.78 -4.39 -49.89
CA GLY A 959 -40.27 -3.36 -50.83
C GLY A 959 -39.54 -2.01 -50.75
N ASP A 960 -38.71 -1.79 -49.72
CA ASP A 960 -37.80 -0.63 -49.69
C ASP A 960 -36.65 -0.80 -50.70
N GLU A 961 -36.17 0.31 -51.28
CA GLU A 961 -34.98 0.31 -52.13
C GLU A 961 -33.73 -0.01 -51.28
N VAL A 962 -33.04 -1.11 -51.60
CA VAL A 962 -31.88 -1.57 -50.82
C VAL A 962 -30.69 -0.65 -51.09
N PHE A 963 -30.39 -0.40 -52.36
CA PHE A 963 -29.44 0.60 -52.85
C PHE A 963 -29.92 1.21 -54.17
N ASP A 964 -29.83 2.53 -54.34
CA ASP A 964 -29.92 3.22 -55.63
C ASP A 964 -28.85 4.32 -55.69
N GLY A 965 -27.67 3.97 -56.22
CA GLY A 965 -26.51 4.85 -56.35
C GLY A 965 -26.10 5.06 -57.80
N GLU A 966 -25.10 5.92 -58.02
CA GLU A 966 -24.56 6.18 -59.37
C GLU A 966 -23.90 4.93 -59.99
N ASP A 967 -23.44 3.98 -59.17
CA ASP A 967 -22.67 2.79 -59.57
C ASP A 967 -23.51 1.49 -59.62
N LYS A 968 -24.51 1.34 -58.75
CA LYS A 968 -25.35 0.15 -58.66
C LYS A 968 -26.76 0.42 -58.10
N GLU A 969 -27.68 -0.47 -58.43
CA GLU A 969 -29.05 -0.49 -57.95
C GLU A 969 -29.43 -1.91 -57.52
N VAL A 970 -29.98 -2.06 -56.32
CA VAL A 970 -30.38 -3.35 -55.74
C VAL A 970 -31.78 -3.23 -55.17
N THR A 971 -32.67 -4.11 -55.63
CA THR A 971 -34.04 -4.22 -55.14
C THR A 971 -34.36 -5.64 -54.72
N VAL A 972 -35.17 -5.78 -53.67
CA VAL A 972 -35.60 -7.07 -53.12
C VAL A 972 -37.12 -7.04 -52.96
N GLU A 973 -37.79 -7.99 -53.58
CA GLU A 973 -39.25 -8.11 -53.56
C GLU A 973 -39.69 -9.56 -53.34
N ARG A 974 -40.91 -9.75 -52.82
CA ARG A 974 -41.52 -11.09 -52.68
C ARG A 974 -42.40 -11.38 -53.89
N VAL A 975 -42.29 -12.61 -54.40
CA VAL A 975 -43.04 -13.08 -55.57
C VAL A 975 -43.76 -14.39 -55.25
N ASP A 976 -44.75 -14.74 -56.07
CA ASP A 976 -45.48 -16.00 -55.92
C ASP A 976 -44.56 -17.20 -56.17
N PRO A 977 -44.60 -18.25 -55.33
CA PRO A 977 -43.74 -19.43 -55.50
C PRO A 977 -43.97 -20.15 -56.84
N PRO A 978 -42.92 -20.81 -57.40
CA PRO A 978 -43.05 -21.58 -58.63
C PRO A 978 -44.09 -22.69 -58.50
N SER A 979 -45.04 -22.75 -59.44
CA SER A 979 -46.10 -23.79 -59.47
C SER A 979 -45.60 -25.23 -59.65
N SER A 980 -44.30 -25.42 -59.92
CA SER A 980 -43.58 -26.69 -60.03
C SER A 980 -43.31 -27.36 -58.67
N LEU A 981 -43.20 -26.60 -57.58
CA LEU A 981 -42.96 -27.11 -56.24
C LEU A 981 -44.28 -27.45 -55.53
N LYS A 982 -44.39 -28.68 -55.03
CA LYS A 982 -45.52 -29.12 -54.18
C LYS A 982 -44.98 -29.64 -52.86
N THR A 983 -44.99 -28.80 -51.83
CA THR A 983 -44.67 -29.19 -50.45
C THR A 983 -45.89 -29.01 -49.53
N THR A 984 -45.83 -29.62 -48.35
CA THR A 984 -46.75 -29.43 -47.24
C THR A 984 -46.44 -28.19 -46.39
N GLU A 985 -45.26 -27.58 -46.54
CA GLU A 985 -44.84 -26.39 -45.79
C GLU A 985 -45.01 -25.07 -46.58
N LYS A 986 -44.89 -23.91 -45.91
CA LYS A 986 -45.08 -22.59 -46.53
C LYS A 986 -43.86 -22.23 -47.38
N LEU A 987 -44.06 -22.04 -48.68
CA LEU A 987 -43.02 -21.56 -49.60
C LEU A 987 -43.00 -20.02 -49.64
N ILE A 988 -41.80 -19.45 -49.58
CA ILE A 988 -41.56 -18.02 -49.74
C ILE A 988 -40.49 -17.82 -50.79
N THR A 989 -40.82 -17.08 -51.86
CA THR A 989 -39.86 -16.76 -52.92
C THR A 989 -39.51 -15.28 -52.87
N ILE A 990 -38.22 -15.00 -52.80
CA ILE A 990 -37.64 -13.65 -52.78
C ILE A 990 -36.93 -13.41 -54.10
N ARG A 991 -37.36 -12.40 -54.84
CA ARG A 991 -36.70 -11.92 -56.04
C ARG A 991 -35.73 -10.80 -55.70
N ILE A 992 -34.51 -10.91 -56.19
CA ILE A 992 -33.43 -9.94 -55.99
C ILE A 992 -32.98 -9.47 -57.38
N SER A 993 -33.09 -8.17 -57.62
CA SER A 993 -32.61 -7.54 -58.85
C SER A 993 -31.39 -6.70 -58.52
N TYR A 994 -30.23 -7.11 -59.05
CA TYR A 994 -28.98 -6.38 -58.97
C TYR A 994 -28.65 -5.78 -60.35
N HIS A 995 -28.46 -4.48 -60.42
CA HIS A 995 -28.13 -3.76 -61.65
C HIS A 995 -26.89 -2.90 -61.45
N LYS A 996 -25.83 -3.21 -62.20
CA LYS A 996 -24.59 -2.43 -62.21
C LYS A 996 -24.62 -1.36 -63.30
N LYS A 997 -24.55 -0.08 -62.91
CA LYS A 997 -24.68 1.09 -63.81
C LYS A 997 -23.34 1.54 -64.43
N THR A 998 -22.18 1.22 -63.83
CA THR A 998 -20.82 1.64 -64.28
C THR A 998 -19.80 0.49 -64.41
N GLY A 999 -18.72 0.67 -65.20
CA GLY A 999 -17.92 -0.40 -65.85
C GLY A 999 -16.73 -1.05 -65.10
N GLU A 1000 -16.04 -1.93 -65.85
CA GLU A 1000 -14.79 -2.74 -65.66
C GLU A 1000 -14.59 -3.65 -64.43
N ALA A 1001 -15.09 -3.32 -63.24
CA ALA A 1001 -14.89 -4.20 -62.07
C ALA A 1001 -15.82 -5.43 -62.06
N SER A 1002 -15.39 -6.55 -61.50
CA SER A 1002 -16.24 -7.70 -61.23
C SER A 1002 -16.73 -7.72 -59.79
N VAL A 1003 -17.97 -8.17 -59.57
CA VAL A 1003 -18.59 -8.25 -58.24
C VAL A 1003 -19.04 -9.69 -58.00
N VAL A 1004 -18.65 -10.25 -56.85
CA VAL A 1004 -19.11 -11.57 -56.42
C VAL A 1004 -20.55 -11.45 -55.93
N TYR A 1005 -21.47 -12.10 -56.63
CA TYR A 1005 -22.90 -12.12 -56.34
C TYR A 1005 -23.35 -13.58 -56.20
N LYS A 1006 -23.59 -14.02 -54.96
CA LYS A 1006 -23.94 -15.41 -54.60
C LYS A 1006 -25.32 -15.47 -53.90
N PRO A 1007 -26.42 -15.34 -54.65
CA PRO A 1007 -27.77 -15.34 -54.06
C PRO A 1007 -28.15 -16.63 -53.32
N GLN A 1008 -27.48 -17.74 -53.63
CA GLN A 1008 -27.64 -19.02 -52.93
C GLN A 1008 -27.12 -19.03 -51.49
N THR A 1009 -26.31 -18.05 -51.09
CA THR A 1009 -25.78 -17.96 -49.71
C THR A 1009 -26.65 -17.10 -48.79
N PHE A 1010 -27.68 -16.45 -49.32
CA PHE A 1010 -28.61 -15.65 -48.51
C PHE A 1010 -29.51 -16.55 -47.68
N GLN A 1011 -29.92 -16.04 -46.53
CA GLN A 1011 -30.67 -16.82 -45.54
C GLN A 1011 -31.94 -16.07 -45.15
N LEU A 1012 -32.98 -16.85 -44.84
CA LEU A 1012 -34.19 -16.36 -44.21
C LEU A 1012 -34.17 -16.83 -42.76
N MET A 1013 -34.52 -16.00 -41.79
CA MET A 1013 -34.55 -16.39 -40.38
C MET A 1013 -35.88 -16.05 -39.73
N ASN A 1014 -36.27 -16.80 -38.70
CA ASN A 1014 -37.44 -16.49 -37.87
C ASN A 1014 -37.04 -15.86 -36.52
N SER A 1015 -38.03 -15.39 -35.76
CA SER A 1015 -37.83 -14.78 -34.43
C SER A 1015 -37.23 -15.73 -33.39
N ASP A 1016 -37.34 -17.04 -33.61
CA ASP A 1016 -36.84 -18.08 -32.70
C ASP A 1016 -35.36 -18.46 -32.98
N GLY A 1017 -34.75 -17.85 -34.01
CA GLY A 1017 -33.34 -18.04 -34.36
C GLY A 1017 -33.07 -19.17 -35.34
N GLU A 1018 -34.11 -19.79 -35.91
CA GLU A 1018 -33.95 -20.78 -36.98
C GLU A 1018 -33.64 -20.08 -38.31
N SER A 1019 -32.63 -20.60 -39.03
CA SER A 1019 -32.21 -20.10 -40.34
C SER A 1019 -32.54 -21.10 -41.45
N TYR A 1020 -33.18 -20.61 -42.51
CA TYR A 1020 -33.64 -21.31 -43.68
C TYR A 1020 -32.80 -20.91 -44.90
N LYS A 1021 -32.28 -21.90 -45.62
CA LYS A 1021 -31.52 -21.73 -46.87
C LYS A 1021 -32.45 -21.92 -48.08
N PRO A 1022 -32.14 -21.35 -49.25
CA PRO A 1022 -32.97 -21.50 -50.43
C PRO A 1022 -32.93 -22.95 -50.93
N ILE A 1023 -34.10 -23.54 -51.16
CA ILE A 1023 -34.26 -24.91 -51.69
C ILE A 1023 -34.25 -24.95 -53.21
N GLU A 1024 -34.68 -23.86 -53.85
CA GLU A 1024 -34.67 -23.69 -55.30
C GLU A 1024 -34.19 -22.28 -55.64
N PHE A 1025 -33.40 -22.19 -56.70
CA PHE A 1025 -32.81 -20.96 -57.19
C PHE A 1025 -32.99 -20.89 -58.70
N GLU A 1026 -33.74 -19.89 -59.18
CA GLU A 1026 -34.03 -19.70 -60.60
C GLU A 1026 -33.57 -18.31 -61.07
N GLU A 1027 -32.88 -18.27 -62.21
CA GLU A 1027 -32.48 -17.03 -62.86
C GLU A 1027 -33.60 -16.56 -63.79
N VAL A 1028 -34.13 -15.35 -63.56
CA VAL A 1028 -35.35 -14.86 -64.22
C VAL A 1028 -35.04 -14.05 -65.47
N THR A 1029 -33.94 -13.27 -65.48
CA THR A 1029 -33.54 -12.47 -66.65
C THR A 1029 -32.08 -12.02 -66.57
N THR A 1030 -31.38 -12.04 -67.71
CA THR A 1030 -29.99 -11.58 -67.84
C THR A 1030 -29.84 -10.57 -68.98
N ASP A 1031 -29.23 -9.41 -68.69
CA ASP A 1031 -28.49 -8.63 -69.68
C ASP A 1031 -27.00 -8.92 -69.44
N SER A 1032 -26.39 -9.72 -70.33
CA SER A 1032 -25.36 -10.73 -70.01
C SER A 1032 -23.94 -10.26 -69.72
N THR A 1033 -23.40 -10.65 -68.54
CA THR A 1033 -22.03 -11.19 -68.30
C THR A 1033 -21.92 -12.01 -66.97
N TRP A 1034 -23.05 -12.44 -66.38
CA TRP A 1034 -23.05 -13.19 -65.12
C TRP A 1034 -22.75 -14.68 -65.35
N ASN A 1035 -21.82 -15.25 -64.59
CA ASN A 1035 -21.39 -16.65 -64.72
C ASN A 1035 -21.92 -17.55 -63.58
N GLY A 1036 -22.95 -17.11 -62.86
CA GLY A 1036 -23.53 -17.82 -61.71
C GLY A 1036 -22.94 -17.43 -60.35
N PHE A 1037 -21.84 -16.68 -60.30
CA PHE A 1037 -21.28 -16.16 -59.04
C PHE A 1037 -20.62 -14.78 -59.17
N GLU A 1038 -20.35 -14.29 -60.39
CA GLU A 1038 -19.60 -13.06 -60.63
C GLU A 1038 -20.27 -12.24 -61.75
N ILE A 1039 -20.55 -10.96 -61.47
CA ILE A 1039 -21.15 -10.00 -62.42
C ILE A 1039 -20.05 -9.07 -62.95
N LYS A 1040 -19.91 -8.93 -64.29
CA LYS A 1040 -18.89 -8.06 -64.93
C LYS A 1040 -19.52 -6.89 -65.69
N GLY A 1041 -18.82 -5.76 -65.76
CA GLY A 1041 -19.29 -4.60 -66.54
C GLY A 1041 -20.70 -4.10 -66.18
N ARG A 1042 -21.40 -3.49 -67.15
CA ARG A 1042 -22.78 -3.02 -67.00
C ARG A 1042 -23.75 -4.17 -67.27
N SER A 1043 -24.20 -4.82 -66.20
CA SER A 1043 -25.05 -6.00 -66.29
C SER A 1043 -26.19 -5.90 -65.27
N LYS A 1044 -27.36 -6.41 -65.66
CA LYS A 1044 -28.52 -6.58 -64.78
C LYS A 1044 -28.79 -8.06 -64.60
N VAL A 1045 -28.88 -8.49 -63.35
CA VAL A 1045 -29.10 -9.87 -62.93
C VAL A 1045 -30.32 -9.90 -62.01
N VAL A 1046 -31.30 -10.72 -62.36
CA VAL A 1046 -32.51 -10.92 -61.55
C VAL A 1046 -32.62 -12.38 -61.18
N THR A 1047 -32.67 -12.66 -59.88
CA THR A 1047 -32.70 -14.02 -59.35
C THR A 1047 -33.84 -14.21 -58.37
N GLU A 1048 -34.42 -15.40 -58.36
CA GLU A 1048 -35.47 -15.82 -57.44
C GLU A 1048 -34.96 -16.96 -56.57
N SER A 1049 -34.95 -16.73 -55.26
CA SER A 1049 -34.59 -17.71 -54.25
C SER A 1049 -35.85 -18.15 -53.51
N THR A 1050 -36.20 -19.44 -53.60
CA THR A 1050 -37.35 -20.03 -52.92
C THR A 1050 -36.93 -20.75 -51.66
N PHE A 1051 -37.57 -20.42 -50.54
CA PHE A 1051 -37.34 -20.95 -49.20
C PHE A 1051 -38.55 -21.77 -48.77
N GLU A 1052 -38.29 -22.89 -48.09
CA GLU A 1052 -39.29 -23.71 -47.42
C GLU A 1052 -39.23 -23.39 -45.92
N VAL A 1053 -40.35 -22.93 -45.36
CA VAL A 1053 -40.43 -22.37 -44.01
C VAL A 1053 -41.56 -23.03 -43.24
N SER A 1054 -41.33 -23.31 -41.96
CA SER A 1054 -42.35 -23.89 -41.07
C SER A 1054 -43.56 -22.96 -40.93
N ASP A 1055 -44.77 -23.53 -40.96
CA ASP A 1055 -46.06 -22.84 -40.83
C ASP A 1055 -46.22 -22.04 -39.51
N SER A 1056 -45.37 -22.29 -38.50
CA SER A 1056 -45.39 -21.60 -37.20
C SER A 1056 -44.64 -20.27 -37.13
N SER A 1057 -43.97 -19.83 -38.21
CA SER A 1057 -43.14 -18.62 -38.20
C SER A 1057 -43.97 -17.34 -38.42
N GLU A 1058 -44.32 -16.61 -37.35
CA GLU A 1058 -45.10 -15.37 -37.43
C GLU A 1058 -44.30 -14.15 -37.94
N LYS A 1059 -42.96 -14.13 -37.78
CA LYS A 1059 -42.08 -13.07 -38.26
C LYS A 1059 -40.85 -13.64 -38.93
N LEU A 1060 -40.50 -13.09 -40.09
CA LEU A 1060 -39.36 -13.53 -40.88
C LEU A 1060 -38.49 -12.33 -41.26
N ALA A 1061 -37.19 -12.55 -41.32
CA ALA A 1061 -36.22 -11.58 -41.82
C ALA A 1061 -35.30 -12.23 -42.85
N PHE A 1062 -35.03 -11.51 -43.92
CA PHE A 1062 -34.09 -11.92 -44.97
C PHE A 1062 -32.73 -11.26 -44.71
N LYS A 1063 -31.73 -12.12 -44.52
CA LYS A 1063 -30.35 -11.74 -44.20
C LYS A 1063 -29.50 -11.81 -45.46
N MET A 1064 -28.97 -10.65 -45.86
CA MET A 1064 -28.19 -10.49 -47.09
C MET A 1064 -26.83 -9.87 -46.76
N ASN A 1065 -25.77 -10.56 -47.18
CA ASN A 1065 -24.39 -10.11 -47.02
C ASN A 1065 -23.58 -10.50 -48.26
N GLY A 1066 -22.75 -9.59 -48.77
CA GLY A 1066 -21.82 -9.86 -49.85
C GLY A 1066 -20.76 -8.76 -50.00
N SER A 1067 -19.75 -9.00 -50.83
CA SER A 1067 -18.66 -8.05 -51.07
C SER A 1067 -19.09 -6.71 -51.70
N TRP A 1068 -20.37 -6.57 -52.04
CA TRP A 1068 -20.98 -5.38 -52.62
C TRP A 1068 -21.92 -4.67 -51.63
N THR A 1069 -22.04 -5.14 -50.40
CA THR A 1069 -22.71 -4.46 -49.29
C THR A 1069 -21.65 -4.01 -48.26
N PRO A 1070 -21.70 -2.78 -47.71
CA PRO A 1070 -20.72 -2.32 -46.71
C PRO A 1070 -20.78 -3.07 -45.37
N GLY A 1071 -21.84 -3.85 -45.16
CA GLY A 1071 -22.00 -4.78 -44.04
C GLY A 1071 -23.32 -5.53 -44.20
N GLU A 1072 -23.73 -6.25 -43.16
CA GLU A 1072 -24.92 -7.10 -43.21
C GLU A 1072 -26.23 -6.31 -43.29
N ILE A 1073 -27.13 -6.73 -44.18
CA ILE A 1073 -28.44 -6.10 -44.37
C ILE A 1073 -29.54 -7.07 -43.96
N ILE A 1074 -30.42 -6.61 -43.07
CA ILE A 1074 -31.59 -7.35 -42.60
C ILE A 1074 -32.84 -6.73 -43.21
N ILE A 1075 -33.65 -7.53 -43.92
CA ILE A 1075 -34.90 -7.08 -44.54
C ILE A 1075 -36.07 -7.81 -43.88
N GLU A 1076 -36.91 -7.10 -43.15
CA GLU A 1076 -38.11 -7.70 -42.53
C GLU A 1076 -39.13 -8.08 -43.59
N ILE A 1077 -39.64 -9.31 -43.50
CA ILE A 1077 -40.70 -9.84 -44.33
C ILE A 1077 -41.95 -9.95 -43.47
N ASP A 1078 -42.90 -9.06 -43.71
CA ASP A 1078 -44.23 -9.17 -43.13
C ASP A 1078 -44.91 -10.45 -43.69
N SER A 1079 -45.43 -11.28 -42.78
CA SER A 1079 -45.89 -12.67 -43.00
C SER A 1079 -46.93 -12.84 -44.09
#